data_AF-A0AAW7XD66-F1
#
_entry.id   AF-A0AAW7XD66-F1
#
_cell.length_a   1.000
_cell.length_b   1.000
_cell.length_c   1.000
_cell.angle_alpha   90.00
_cell.angle_beta   90.00
_cell.angle_gamma   90.00
#
_symmetry.space_group_name_H-M   'P 1'
#
loop_
_entity.id
_entity.type
_entity.pdbx_description
1 polymer ?
#
loop_
_entity_poly.entity_id
_entity_poly.type
_entity_poly.pdbx_seq_one_letter_code
_entity_poly.pdbx_strand_id
1 'polypeptide(L)'
;MKRKLNYLALVASTLLFVGCGGDNLLNDAGNDIDPMLPAPDTEIPDDRPYPPADAAVITTTDSQILDVSGAPVLLRGINLQYGDNPLVRYDAIEPIAEVGSNVVRLQLRETTTADELEAALGKVVEQNMIAMVMFWEEEGKITCTEDDEYLFEKVEELWLDEWIPVLAQRRFQGHLMINIANEWGPLNIWNANSTGYSGYIDTYKILIRKFRQAGFKVPLVIDAPHCGQDHNAFLGGRGRELMAADDEKNLVLSVHAYGARWNSSNEIIRAMGQLKAEKVPVVFGEFGGSGVMGAESIDHLDLIRIGAGERAMFFDIPWGADNDKAAFVKMLDAPLNLNNATISFDLFADDDFVDDGNLAIVVYLKDANWNYANLGWNQANSWTGDSWNTIRYSLSDASSIGGYVSEGFNLAQVQQIGFELVANGKPVDVNANIKIDNLVISSGGVSGPMYSEDFNADTGSWGSAWGAPVTLTQVDSSLSVAPQWSGDATDLALSMNALGSIDPGIDFSQELTITANIYLPAEYASEADLFIKFFGQFGEDWGGWADTNTLGAGDFTAGAWNEVVFTGNFSASADVSVVQRFGMQLGGVSTSKSEAILIDSLVVEGPPEEAPTATQFIATFDSDVDGYESLSASWDSAEVVLASVDGALSVTPDWSSRDQVALNRANIVAEDEIDFSGPITIKADVFLPAGYADSGLWFQFFLQDGNWTPFTVPGFNISNFAPGDWASIEVTVSEFPEGFDTALKPQMFGIQWGGATVDGAVLIDNVEIIGVTEDTEAEVVLAIDFAEEQEVADFGFDYAEGSLTEELLSEARIWAYGTEPFGWLAWSWKGNGVGFEALDMSSEEDAVALTQRGTDLVDGEHGILLTGQSANFGAEEVE
;
A
#
# COMPACT_ATOMS: atom_id res chain seq x y z
N MET A 1 -50.61 5.59 53.55
CA MET A 1 -50.76 6.61 52.48
C MET A 1 -49.40 7.03 51.89
N LYS A 2 -48.51 6.06 51.59
CA LYS A 2 -47.18 6.29 50.95
C LYS A 2 -46.74 5.13 50.01
N ARG A 3 -47.68 4.33 49.51
CA ARG A 3 -47.42 3.23 48.55
C ARG A 3 -48.35 3.24 47.32
N LYS A 4 -49.11 4.33 47.11
CA LYS A 4 -50.04 4.47 45.98
C LYS A 4 -49.68 5.61 45.00
N LEU A 5 -48.60 6.37 45.25
CA LEU A 5 -48.11 7.37 44.29
C LEU A 5 -47.10 6.79 43.28
N ASN A 6 -46.40 5.70 43.60
CA ASN A 6 -45.34 5.17 42.72
C ASN A 6 -45.89 4.34 41.54
N TYR A 7 -47.14 3.88 41.60
CA TYR A 7 -47.75 3.14 40.49
C TYR A 7 -48.43 4.05 39.46
N LEU A 8 -48.79 5.30 39.80
CA LEU A 8 -49.34 6.24 38.83
C LEU A 8 -48.23 6.87 37.96
N ALA A 9 -47.03 7.03 38.50
CA ALA A 9 -45.86 7.48 37.74
C ALA A 9 -45.34 6.42 36.76
N LEU A 10 -45.49 5.13 37.07
CA LEU A 10 -45.07 4.02 36.20
C LEU A 10 -46.05 3.78 35.04
N VAL A 11 -47.35 4.05 35.24
CA VAL A 11 -48.39 3.87 34.20
C VAL A 11 -48.51 5.10 33.28
N ALA A 12 -48.19 6.30 33.76
CA ALA A 12 -48.11 7.49 32.91
C ALA A 12 -46.85 7.51 32.01
N SER A 13 -45.75 6.89 32.45
CA SER A 13 -44.55 6.72 31.62
C SER A 13 -44.71 5.62 30.57
N THR A 14 -45.49 4.57 30.82
CA THR A 14 -45.80 3.54 29.81
C THR A 14 -46.83 3.99 28.77
N LEU A 15 -47.69 4.97 29.06
CA LEU A 15 -48.61 5.55 28.06
C LEU A 15 -47.97 6.63 27.17
N LEU A 16 -46.80 7.15 27.54
CA LEU A 16 -46.00 8.03 26.68
C LEU A 16 -45.01 7.27 25.77
N PHE A 17 -44.68 6.02 26.11
CA PHE A 17 -43.78 5.17 25.33
C PHE A 17 -44.47 4.23 24.32
N VAL A 18 -45.81 4.27 24.21
CA VAL A 18 -46.56 3.56 23.16
C VAL A 18 -46.96 4.52 22.01
N GLY A 19 -46.49 5.77 22.05
CA GLY A 19 -46.65 6.77 20.99
C GLY A 19 -45.50 6.84 19.98
N CYS A 20 -44.37 6.18 20.25
CA CYS A 20 -43.24 6.05 19.33
C CYS A 20 -42.95 4.56 19.14
N GLY A 21 -43.70 3.92 18.24
CA GLY A 21 -43.40 2.57 17.78
C GLY A 21 -42.26 2.61 16.77
N GLY A 22 -41.05 2.26 17.22
CA GLY A 22 -40.03 1.64 16.36
C GLY A 22 -40.39 0.17 16.09
N ASP A 23 -39.69 -0.42 15.13
CA ASP A 23 -39.79 -1.80 14.63
C ASP A 23 -40.76 -2.10 13.48
N ASN A 24 -41.22 -1.10 12.70
CA ASN A 24 -41.81 -1.41 11.38
C ASN A 24 -41.65 -0.29 10.33
N LEU A 25 -40.64 0.57 10.45
CA LEU A 25 -40.39 1.68 9.51
C LEU A 25 -39.12 1.51 8.67
N LEU A 26 -38.35 0.43 8.83
CA LEU A 26 -37.08 0.24 8.10
C LEU A 26 -37.23 -0.48 6.76
N ASN A 27 -38.39 -0.44 6.13
CA ASN A 27 -38.54 -1.02 4.78
C ASN A 27 -39.61 -0.36 3.90
N ASP A 28 -39.92 0.92 4.12
CA ASP A 28 -40.68 1.69 3.15
C ASP A 28 -39.78 2.66 2.39
N ALA A 29 -39.72 2.48 1.07
CA ALA A 29 -39.01 3.30 0.10
C ALA A 29 -39.66 4.68 -0.07
N GLY A 30 -39.65 5.46 1.02
CA GLY A 30 -40.21 6.81 1.10
C GLY A 30 -39.78 7.51 2.39
N ASN A 31 -38.47 7.67 2.59
CA ASN A 31 -37.93 8.32 3.78
C ASN A 31 -37.95 9.85 3.61
N ASP A 32 -39.03 10.45 4.11
CA ASP A 32 -39.21 11.88 4.35
C ASP A 32 -38.35 12.27 5.58
N ILE A 33 -37.18 12.88 5.37
CA ILE A 33 -36.26 13.31 6.43
C ILE A 33 -36.43 14.82 6.63
N ASP A 34 -37.39 15.18 7.48
CA ASP A 34 -37.85 16.51 7.90
C ASP A 34 -37.60 17.71 6.93
N PRO A 35 -38.54 17.97 5.99
CA PRO A 35 -38.52 19.18 5.16
C PRO A 35 -38.97 20.44 5.91
N MET A 36 -39.35 20.40 7.18
CA MET A 36 -40.07 21.49 7.83
C MET A 36 -39.17 22.43 8.65
N LEU A 37 -38.49 23.33 7.95
CA LEU A 37 -38.06 24.63 8.50
C LEU A 37 -38.95 25.75 7.95
N PRO A 38 -39.16 26.86 8.69
CA PRO A 38 -39.97 27.98 8.22
C PRO A 38 -39.49 28.49 6.85
N ALA A 39 -40.43 28.99 6.04
CA ALA A 39 -40.11 29.64 4.78
C ALA A 39 -39.13 30.80 5.04
N PRO A 40 -38.17 31.07 4.14
CA PRO A 40 -37.22 32.15 4.33
C PRO A 40 -37.95 33.47 4.63
N ASP A 41 -37.51 34.19 5.66
CA ASP A 41 -38.19 35.37 6.24
C ASP A 41 -38.14 36.64 5.37
N THR A 42 -37.57 36.55 4.17
CA THR A 42 -37.31 37.68 3.27
C THR A 42 -37.99 37.45 1.92
N GLU A 43 -38.96 38.31 1.59
CA GLU A 43 -39.51 38.39 0.24
C GLU A 43 -38.43 38.90 -0.69
N ILE A 44 -38.12 38.12 -1.73
CA ILE A 44 -37.07 38.46 -2.67
C ILE A 44 -37.59 39.48 -3.69
N PRO A 45 -36.83 40.54 -4.05
CA PRO A 45 -37.34 41.61 -4.91
C PRO A 45 -37.93 41.13 -6.23
N ASP A 46 -39.09 41.69 -6.62
CA ASP A 46 -39.94 41.22 -7.74
C ASP A 46 -39.42 41.66 -9.13
N ASP A 47 -38.38 42.50 -9.21
CA ASP A 47 -37.85 43.08 -10.46
C ASP A 47 -36.49 42.51 -10.91
N ARG A 48 -35.95 41.52 -10.20
CA ARG A 48 -34.67 40.90 -10.57
C ARG A 48 -34.76 39.95 -11.78
N PRO A 49 -33.66 39.73 -12.51
CA PRO A 49 -33.59 38.71 -13.56
C PRO A 49 -33.79 37.30 -13.01
N TYR A 50 -34.52 36.46 -13.74
CA TYR A 50 -34.72 35.05 -13.41
C TYR A 50 -34.13 34.17 -14.52
N PRO A 51 -33.49 33.04 -14.17
CA PRO A 51 -33.04 32.08 -15.15
C PRO A 51 -34.20 31.53 -16.02
N PRO A 52 -33.89 31.18 -17.28
CA PRO A 52 -34.67 30.33 -18.14
C PRO A 52 -35.54 29.24 -17.49
N ALA A 53 -36.86 29.35 -17.36
CA ALA A 53 -37.64 28.23 -16.80
C ALA A 53 -37.52 26.93 -17.62
N ASP A 54 -37.28 27.06 -18.93
CA ASP A 54 -37.08 26.01 -19.92
C ASP A 54 -35.59 25.83 -20.31
N ALA A 55 -34.65 26.52 -19.65
CA ALA A 55 -33.23 26.33 -19.93
C ALA A 55 -32.80 24.92 -19.53
N ALA A 56 -31.98 24.32 -20.38
CA ALA A 56 -31.39 23.02 -20.11
C ALA A 56 -30.23 23.18 -19.11
N VAL A 57 -30.13 22.26 -18.15
CA VAL A 57 -29.18 22.32 -17.04
C VAL A 57 -28.55 20.95 -16.80
N ILE A 58 -27.39 20.94 -16.15
CA ILE A 58 -26.80 19.75 -15.54
C ILE A 58 -27.76 19.28 -14.44
N THR A 59 -27.97 17.97 -14.33
CA THR A 59 -28.89 17.36 -13.34
C THR A 59 -28.18 16.30 -12.52
N THR A 60 -28.82 15.79 -11.47
CA THR A 60 -28.29 14.70 -10.66
C THR A 60 -29.29 13.56 -10.49
N THR A 61 -28.78 12.36 -10.21
CA THR A 61 -29.58 11.17 -9.88
C THR A 61 -28.79 10.32 -8.91
N ASP A 62 -29.40 9.81 -7.82
CA ASP A 62 -28.75 9.01 -6.79
C ASP A 62 -27.29 9.45 -6.50
N SER A 63 -26.29 8.79 -7.07
CA SER A 63 -24.86 9.13 -6.88
C SER A 63 -24.15 9.78 -8.08
N GLN A 64 -24.88 10.14 -9.14
CA GLN A 64 -24.32 10.61 -10.42
C GLN A 64 -24.68 12.06 -10.76
N ILE A 65 -23.72 12.76 -11.36
CA ILE A 65 -23.91 14.03 -12.05
C ILE A 65 -24.16 13.72 -13.53
N LEU A 66 -25.19 14.32 -14.12
CA LEU A 66 -25.60 14.10 -15.50
C LEU A 66 -25.48 15.39 -16.30
N ASP A 67 -24.91 15.31 -17.49
CA ASP A 67 -24.90 16.41 -18.43
C ASP A 67 -26.31 16.76 -18.95
N VAL A 68 -26.40 17.78 -19.81
CA VAL A 68 -27.68 18.25 -20.34
C VAL A 68 -28.40 17.19 -21.19
N SER A 69 -27.67 16.21 -21.73
CA SER A 69 -28.25 15.09 -22.47
C SER A 69 -28.76 13.95 -21.58
N GLY A 70 -28.45 13.99 -20.28
CA GLY A 70 -28.77 12.95 -19.31
C GLY A 70 -27.71 11.84 -19.21
N ALA A 71 -26.51 12.06 -19.77
CA ALA A 71 -25.40 11.11 -19.66
C ALA A 71 -24.57 11.40 -18.39
N PRO A 72 -24.09 10.37 -17.66
CA PRO A 72 -23.21 10.58 -16.52
C PRO A 72 -21.91 11.30 -16.92
N VAL A 73 -21.49 12.27 -16.11
CA VAL A 73 -20.23 12.98 -16.27
C VAL A 73 -19.40 12.83 -14.99
N LEU A 74 -18.16 12.42 -15.19
CA LEU A 74 -17.15 12.37 -14.15
C LEU A 74 -16.35 13.66 -14.18
N LEU A 75 -16.42 14.44 -13.11
CA LEU A 75 -15.69 15.71 -13.02
C LEU A 75 -14.19 15.46 -12.89
N ARG A 76 -13.40 16.06 -13.78
CA ARG A 76 -11.93 16.04 -13.81
C ARG A 76 -11.47 17.46 -14.06
N GLY A 77 -11.15 18.14 -12.97
CA GLY A 77 -11.09 19.58 -12.96
C GLY A 77 -9.93 20.20 -12.23
N ILE A 78 -9.87 21.52 -12.31
CA ILE A 78 -8.85 22.34 -11.67
C ILE A 78 -9.52 23.55 -11.02
N ASN A 79 -9.10 23.89 -9.81
CA ASN A 79 -9.48 25.11 -9.12
C ASN A 79 -8.70 26.30 -9.68
N LEU A 80 -9.41 27.38 -10.00
CA LEU A 80 -8.83 28.65 -10.43
C LEU A 80 -9.26 29.74 -9.45
N GLN A 81 -8.27 30.34 -8.80
CA GLN A 81 -8.45 31.41 -7.81
C GLN A 81 -8.90 32.75 -8.45
N TYR A 82 -9.76 32.74 -9.46
CA TYR A 82 -10.03 33.87 -10.37
C TYR A 82 -10.17 35.24 -9.68
N GLY A 83 -10.95 35.32 -8.60
CA GLY A 83 -11.25 36.53 -7.86
C GLY A 83 -10.06 37.29 -7.25
N ASP A 84 -8.90 36.67 -7.02
CA ASP A 84 -7.75 37.45 -6.49
C ASP A 84 -7.10 38.32 -7.57
N ASN A 85 -7.18 37.92 -8.85
CA ASN A 85 -6.62 38.67 -9.97
C ASN A 85 -7.39 38.41 -11.28
N PRO A 86 -8.65 38.89 -11.40
CA PRO A 86 -9.54 38.57 -12.52
C PRO A 86 -8.94 38.89 -13.90
N LEU A 87 -8.18 39.98 -14.01
CA LEU A 87 -7.57 40.44 -15.26
C LEU A 87 -6.52 39.48 -15.81
N VAL A 88 -5.74 38.83 -14.94
CA VAL A 88 -4.70 37.88 -15.35
C VAL A 88 -5.28 36.47 -15.44
N ARG A 89 -6.07 36.08 -14.44
CA ARG A 89 -6.62 34.72 -14.34
C ARG A 89 -7.72 34.43 -15.36
N TYR A 90 -8.27 35.45 -16.02
CA TYR A 90 -9.13 35.24 -17.19
C TYR A 90 -8.44 34.42 -18.29
N ASP A 91 -7.17 34.73 -18.57
CA ASP A 91 -6.42 34.04 -19.63
C ASP A 91 -6.03 32.61 -19.25
N ALA A 92 -6.05 32.26 -17.95
CA ALA A 92 -5.80 30.90 -17.44
C ALA A 92 -6.88 29.87 -17.83
N ILE A 93 -8.10 30.32 -18.15
CA ILE A 93 -9.23 29.45 -18.45
C ILE A 93 -8.98 28.61 -19.73
N GLU A 94 -8.30 29.17 -20.72
CA GLU A 94 -7.96 28.46 -21.96
C GLU A 94 -6.90 27.38 -21.74
N PRO A 95 -5.74 27.64 -21.12
CA PRO A 95 -4.79 26.60 -20.71
C PRO A 95 -5.38 25.48 -19.86
N ILE A 96 -6.30 25.79 -18.94
CA ILE A 96 -7.01 24.77 -18.13
C ILE A 96 -7.83 23.85 -19.05
N ALA A 97 -8.48 24.39 -20.08
CA ALA A 97 -9.19 23.58 -21.07
C ALA A 97 -8.23 22.78 -21.96
N GLU A 98 -7.08 23.37 -22.34
CA GLU A 98 -6.07 22.71 -23.19
C GLU A 98 -5.51 21.43 -22.57
N VAL A 99 -5.42 21.36 -21.23
CA VAL A 99 -4.99 20.15 -20.50
C VAL A 99 -6.10 19.11 -20.34
N GLY A 100 -7.25 19.30 -21.01
CA GLY A 100 -8.37 18.36 -21.04
C GLY A 100 -9.35 18.47 -19.87
N SER A 101 -9.23 19.51 -19.04
CA SER A 101 -10.14 19.73 -17.92
C SER A 101 -11.58 19.87 -18.43
N ASN A 102 -12.54 19.15 -17.83
CA ASN A 102 -13.95 19.28 -18.20
C ASN A 102 -14.72 20.24 -17.28
N VAL A 103 -14.10 20.68 -16.19
CA VAL A 103 -14.68 21.63 -15.24
C VAL A 103 -13.59 22.55 -14.68
N VAL A 104 -13.91 23.82 -14.52
CA VAL A 104 -13.11 24.75 -13.73
C VAL A 104 -13.91 25.23 -12.53
N ARG A 105 -13.35 25.09 -11.32
CA ARG A 105 -13.92 25.67 -10.11
C ARG A 105 -13.41 27.09 -9.94
N LEU A 106 -14.28 28.04 -10.25
CA LEU A 106 -13.98 29.47 -10.33
C LEU A 106 -14.23 30.14 -8.98
N GLN A 107 -13.15 30.50 -8.30
CA GLN A 107 -13.22 31.27 -7.06
C GLN A 107 -13.65 32.72 -7.35
N LEU A 108 -14.69 33.17 -6.67
CA LEU A 108 -15.19 34.55 -6.66
C LEU A 108 -14.94 35.17 -5.29
N ARG A 109 -14.53 36.44 -5.27
CA ARG A 109 -14.40 37.26 -4.05
C ARG A 109 -15.54 38.26 -3.95
N GLU A 110 -15.69 38.89 -2.79
CA GLU A 110 -16.63 40.01 -2.62
C GLU A 110 -16.39 41.16 -3.60
N THR A 111 -15.14 41.32 -4.06
CA THR A 111 -14.75 42.36 -5.01
C THR A 111 -14.96 41.97 -6.47
N THR A 112 -15.34 40.72 -6.76
CA THR A 112 -15.57 40.26 -8.13
C THR A 112 -16.85 40.88 -8.68
N THR A 113 -16.72 41.67 -9.73
CA THR A 113 -17.84 42.39 -10.36
C THR A 113 -18.65 41.47 -11.28
N ALA A 114 -19.90 41.85 -11.56
CA ALA A 114 -20.73 41.16 -12.56
C ALA A 114 -20.04 41.07 -13.94
N ASP A 115 -19.37 42.13 -14.40
CA ASP A 115 -18.69 42.15 -15.71
C ASP A 115 -17.53 41.14 -15.76
N GLU A 116 -16.76 41.00 -14.67
CA GLU A 116 -15.67 40.02 -14.55
C GLU A 116 -16.23 38.59 -14.54
N LEU A 117 -17.29 38.34 -13.77
CA LEU A 117 -17.98 37.05 -13.76
C LEU A 117 -18.54 36.69 -15.14
N GLU A 118 -19.16 37.63 -15.84
CA GLU A 118 -19.70 37.40 -17.18
C GLU A 118 -18.61 37.06 -18.19
N ALA A 119 -17.47 37.76 -18.12
CA ALA A 119 -16.32 37.47 -18.97
C ALA A 119 -15.79 36.05 -18.72
N ALA A 120 -15.55 35.70 -17.45
CA ALA A 120 -15.05 34.38 -17.08
C ALA A 120 -16.00 33.24 -17.52
N LEU A 121 -17.30 33.36 -17.23
CA LEU A 121 -18.30 32.37 -17.66
C LEU A 121 -18.40 32.28 -19.18
N GLY A 122 -18.32 33.41 -19.89
CA GLY A 122 -18.25 33.44 -21.35
C GLY A 122 -17.07 32.61 -21.88
N LYS A 123 -15.87 32.83 -21.33
CA LYS A 123 -14.67 32.08 -21.70
C LYS A 123 -14.80 30.59 -21.39
N VAL A 124 -15.38 30.21 -20.25
CA VAL A 124 -15.63 28.80 -19.89
C VAL A 124 -16.56 28.11 -20.90
N VAL A 125 -17.64 28.78 -21.30
CA VAL A 125 -18.56 28.26 -22.33
C VAL A 125 -17.85 28.13 -23.68
N GLU A 126 -17.05 29.12 -24.08
CA GLU A 126 -16.25 29.06 -25.32
C GLU A 126 -15.30 27.85 -25.35
N GLN A 127 -14.79 27.45 -24.19
CA GLN A 127 -13.92 26.28 -24.03
C GLN A 127 -14.69 24.96 -23.84
N ASN A 128 -16.03 24.95 -23.86
CA ASN A 128 -16.85 23.77 -23.60
C ASN A 128 -16.55 23.08 -22.25
N MET A 129 -16.34 23.87 -21.19
CA MET A 129 -16.17 23.35 -19.84
C MET A 129 -17.38 23.65 -18.95
N ILE A 130 -17.55 22.90 -17.88
CA ILE A 130 -18.45 23.22 -16.77
C ILE A 130 -17.79 24.35 -15.94
N ALA A 131 -18.58 25.36 -15.57
CA ALA A 131 -18.20 26.39 -14.61
C ALA A 131 -18.80 26.04 -13.24
N MET A 132 -17.97 25.64 -12.28
CA MET A 132 -18.36 25.55 -10.88
C MET A 132 -17.97 26.84 -10.16
N VAL A 133 -18.88 27.79 -10.05
CA VAL A 133 -18.61 29.07 -9.39
C VAL A 133 -18.69 28.90 -7.87
N MET A 134 -17.71 29.43 -7.14
CA MET A 134 -17.60 29.32 -5.69
C MET A 134 -17.40 30.69 -5.07
N PHE A 135 -18.16 31.01 -4.02
CA PHE A 135 -17.85 32.18 -3.20
C PHE A 135 -16.80 31.84 -2.13
N TRP A 136 -15.69 32.58 -2.15
CA TRP A 136 -14.57 32.41 -1.24
C TRP A 136 -14.19 33.76 -0.64
N GLU A 137 -13.96 33.76 0.67
CA GLU A 137 -13.24 34.80 1.39
C GLU A 137 -12.34 34.14 2.44
N GLU A 138 -11.40 34.93 2.95
CA GLU A 138 -10.38 34.47 3.90
C GLU A 138 -10.98 33.82 5.16
N GLU A 139 -10.15 33.02 5.83
CA GLU A 139 -10.51 32.33 7.07
C GLU A 139 -11.11 33.29 8.10
N GLY A 140 -12.23 32.87 8.71
CA GLY A 140 -12.97 33.67 9.68
C GLY A 140 -14.04 34.57 9.08
N LYS A 141 -14.17 34.65 7.74
CA LYS A 141 -15.33 35.26 7.05
C LYS A 141 -16.26 34.24 6.43
N ILE A 142 -15.74 33.43 5.50
CA ILE A 142 -16.51 32.39 4.80
C ILE A 142 -15.86 31.02 5.00
N THR A 143 -14.57 30.93 4.67
CA THR A 143 -13.80 29.70 4.81
C THR A 143 -13.58 29.38 6.29
N CYS A 144 -13.77 28.11 6.67
CA CYS A 144 -13.51 27.59 8.03
C CYS A 144 -14.18 28.38 9.18
N THR A 145 -15.42 28.84 8.98
CA THR A 145 -16.19 29.56 10.01
C THR A 145 -17.66 29.14 10.01
N GLU A 146 -18.40 29.50 11.06
CA GLU A 146 -19.83 29.19 11.26
C GLU A 146 -20.70 30.46 11.42
N ASP A 147 -20.23 31.61 10.89
CA ASP A 147 -20.99 32.87 10.91
C ASP A 147 -22.11 32.85 9.86
N ASP A 148 -23.33 32.51 10.31
CA ASP A 148 -24.52 32.42 9.48
C ASP A 148 -25.06 33.80 9.09
N GLU A 149 -24.99 34.79 9.99
CA GLU A 149 -25.40 36.17 9.70
C GLU A 149 -24.61 36.74 8.52
N TYR A 150 -23.28 36.57 8.52
CA TYR A 150 -22.41 37.00 7.43
C TYR A 150 -22.72 36.26 6.12
N LEU A 151 -22.88 34.95 6.17
CA LEU A 151 -23.19 34.15 4.98
C LEU A 151 -24.53 34.56 4.37
N PHE A 152 -25.58 34.75 5.17
CA PHE A 152 -26.87 35.21 4.68
C PHE A 152 -26.79 36.61 4.05
N GLU A 153 -26.07 37.55 4.68
CA GLU A 153 -25.84 38.89 4.12
C GLU A 153 -25.20 38.80 2.73
N LYS A 154 -24.10 38.05 2.60
CA LYS A 154 -23.37 37.94 1.33
C LYS A 154 -24.11 37.16 0.26
N VAL A 155 -24.93 36.18 0.62
CA VAL A 155 -25.80 35.51 -0.36
C VAL A 155 -26.83 36.48 -0.94
N GLU A 156 -27.45 37.33 -0.11
CA GLU A 156 -28.39 38.33 -0.60
C GLU A 156 -27.69 39.40 -1.48
N GLU A 157 -26.54 39.92 -1.03
CA GLU A 157 -25.82 40.99 -1.72
C GLU A 157 -25.14 40.54 -3.03
N LEU A 158 -24.52 39.36 -3.03
CA LEU A 158 -23.71 38.90 -4.17
C LEU A 158 -24.50 37.96 -5.08
N TRP A 159 -24.94 36.81 -4.56
CA TRP A 159 -25.59 35.79 -5.37
C TRP A 159 -26.97 36.24 -5.88
N LEU A 160 -27.75 36.95 -5.06
CA LEU A 160 -29.14 37.26 -5.34
C LEU A 160 -29.39 38.72 -5.79
N ASP A 161 -28.34 39.55 -5.86
CA ASP A 161 -28.38 40.94 -6.36
C ASP A 161 -27.27 41.24 -7.38
N GLU A 162 -25.98 41.30 -7.00
CA GLU A 162 -24.88 41.70 -7.89
C GLU A 162 -24.66 40.72 -9.07
N TRP A 163 -24.61 39.41 -8.81
CA TRP A 163 -24.25 38.39 -9.81
C TRP A 163 -25.44 37.80 -10.57
N ILE A 164 -26.67 37.91 -10.03
CA ILE A 164 -27.85 37.32 -10.65
C ILE A 164 -28.11 37.78 -12.11
N PRO A 165 -27.84 39.04 -12.53
CA PRO A 165 -28.03 39.45 -13.93
C PRO A 165 -27.17 38.67 -14.93
N VAL A 166 -26.05 38.13 -14.46
CA VAL A 166 -25.15 37.29 -15.25
C VAL A 166 -25.55 35.83 -15.12
N LEU A 167 -25.67 35.34 -13.88
CA LEU A 167 -25.98 33.94 -13.60
C LEU A 167 -27.34 33.49 -14.15
N ALA A 168 -28.28 34.40 -14.38
CA ALA A 168 -29.58 34.11 -14.99
C ALA A 168 -29.55 34.00 -16.52
N GLN A 169 -28.44 34.29 -17.19
CA GLN A 169 -28.38 34.22 -18.65
C GLN A 169 -28.48 32.77 -19.15
N ARG A 170 -29.30 32.54 -20.18
CA ARG A 170 -29.55 31.21 -20.76
C ARG A 170 -28.28 30.48 -21.16
N ARG A 171 -27.35 31.21 -21.81
CA ARG A 171 -26.09 30.64 -22.34
C ARG A 171 -25.21 29.99 -21.29
N PHE A 172 -25.38 30.33 -20.01
CA PHE A 172 -24.59 29.75 -18.92
C PHE A 172 -25.29 28.55 -18.25
N GLN A 173 -26.62 28.42 -18.37
CA GLN A 173 -27.39 27.43 -17.59
C GLN A 173 -26.95 25.98 -17.83
N GLY A 174 -26.58 25.64 -19.05
CA GLY A 174 -26.09 24.29 -19.39
C GLY A 174 -24.72 23.98 -18.79
N HIS A 175 -23.91 25.01 -18.51
CA HIS A 175 -22.52 24.86 -18.04
C HIS A 175 -22.35 25.13 -16.54
N LEU A 176 -23.38 25.67 -15.87
CA LEU A 176 -23.23 26.26 -14.55
C LEU A 176 -23.51 25.25 -13.43
N MET A 177 -22.64 25.23 -12.43
CA MET A 177 -22.87 24.69 -11.09
C MET A 177 -22.55 25.78 -10.07
N ILE A 178 -23.34 25.89 -9.00
CA ILE A 178 -23.16 26.94 -7.98
C ILE A 178 -22.74 26.31 -6.67
N ASN A 179 -21.49 26.52 -6.28
CA ASN A 179 -20.98 26.20 -4.95
C ASN A 179 -21.19 27.40 -4.04
N ILE A 180 -22.17 27.29 -3.14
CA ILE A 180 -22.76 28.45 -2.44
C ILE A 180 -21.72 29.21 -1.60
N ALA A 181 -20.88 28.49 -0.87
CA ALA A 181 -19.84 29.03 -0.01
C ALA A 181 -18.73 27.99 0.16
N ASN A 182 -17.47 28.44 0.02
CA ASN A 182 -16.32 27.59 0.26
C ASN A 182 -16.24 27.20 1.73
N GLU A 183 -16.22 25.91 2.03
CA GLU A 183 -15.79 25.36 3.32
C GLU A 183 -16.50 25.92 4.58
N TRP A 184 -17.68 26.51 4.42
CA TRP A 184 -18.41 27.13 5.51
C TRP A 184 -19.03 26.05 6.40
N GLY A 185 -18.82 26.16 7.70
CA GLY A 185 -19.46 25.33 8.70
C GLY A 185 -18.62 25.05 9.96
N PRO A 186 -19.23 24.40 10.95
CA PRO A 186 -18.61 24.06 12.23
C PRO A 186 -17.45 23.07 12.09
N LEU A 187 -16.51 23.13 13.03
CA LEU A 187 -15.43 22.13 13.10
C LEU A 187 -15.86 20.87 13.87
N ASN A 188 -15.20 19.75 13.62
CA ASN A 188 -15.30 18.48 14.37
C ASN A 188 -16.70 17.84 14.39
N ILE A 189 -17.19 17.49 13.21
CA ILE A 189 -18.48 16.81 13.03
C ILE A 189 -18.28 15.29 13.03
N TRP A 190 -18.97 14.61 13.92
CA TRP A 190 -18.89 13.14 14.03
C TRP A 190 -20.26 12.52 13.83
N ASN A 191 -21.31 13.21 14.28
CA ASN A 191 -22.70 12.80 14.12
C ASN A 191 -23.64 13.99 14.26
N ALA A 192 -24.95 13.73 14.14
CA ALA A 192 -26.00 14.75 14.22
C ALA A 192 -26.04 15.55 15.53
N ASN A 193 -25.42 15.07 16.61
CA ASN A 193 -25.37 15.75 17.91
C ASN A 193 -24.09 16.59 18.08
N SER A 194 -23.21 16.65 17.08
CA SER A 194 -22.04 17.53 17.11
C SER A 194 -22.46 18.99 17.27
N THR A 195 -21.68 19.73 18.05
CA THR A 195 -21.89 21.17 18.27
C THR A 195 -21.88 21.91 16.92
N GLY A 196 -22.81 22.84 16.73
CA GLY A 196 -22.92 23.65 15.51
C GLY A 196 -23.58 22.94 14.32
N TYR A 197 -23.64 21.61 14.33
CA TYR A 197 -24.13 20.83 13.18
C TYR A 197 -25.58 21.14 12.78
N SER A 198 -26.48 21.27 13.74
CA SER A 198 -27.88 21.61 13.45
C SER A 198 -28.00 22.97 12.78
N GLY A 199 -27.18 23.95 13.20
CA GLY A 199 -27.13 25.27 12.58
C GLY A 199 -26.63 25.20 11.14
N TYR A 200 -25.60 24.40 10.88
CA TYR A 200 -25.09 24.15 9.52
C TYR A 200 -26.18 23.61 8.58
N ILE A 201 -26.90 22.55 8.99
CA ILE A 201 -27.98 21.98 8.18
C ILE A 201 -29.12 22.96 7.99
N ASP A 202 -29.56 23.65 9.06
CA ASP A 202 -30.67 24.59 8.99
C ASP A 202 -30.34 25.76 8.03
N THR A 203 -29.11 26.28 8.11
CA THR A 203 -28.62 27.35 7.23
C THR A 203 -28.62 26.91 5.77
N TYR A 204 -28.04 25.75 5.44
CA TYR A 204 -28.02 25.29 4.05
C TYR A 204 -29.42 24.98 3.51
N LYS A 205 -30.33 24.42 4.30
CA LYS A 205 -31.74 24.24 3.90
C LYS A 205 -32.40 25.58 3.55
N ILE A 206 -32.12 26.64 4.29
CA ILE A 206 -32.63 28.00 3.99
C ILE A 206 -32.00 28.54 2.71
N LEU A 207 -30.69 28.42 2.54
CA LEU A 207 -29.97 28.91 1.36
C LEU A 207 -30.44 28.19 0.09
N ILE A 208 -30.54 26.87 0.10
CA ILE A 208 -31.07 26.08 -1.02
C ILE A 208 -32.42 26.64 -1.47
N ARG A 209 -33.35 26.87 -0.54
CA ARG A 209 -34.68 27.44 -0.86
C ARG A 209 -34.60 28.84 -1.45
N LYS A 210 -33.69 29.69 -0.96
CA LYS A 210 -33.48 31.04 -1.51
C LYS A 210 -33.02 31.00 -2.96
N PHE A 211 -32.06 30.13 -3.30
CA PHE A 211 -31.62 29.92 -4.69
C PHE A 211 -32.74 29.38 -5.57
N ARG A 212 -33.53 28.41 -5.09
CA ARG A 212 -34.68 27.88 -5.85
C ARG A 212 -35.80 28.92 -6.03
N GLN A 213 -36.08 29.74 -5.02
CA GLN A 213 -37.00 30.88 -5.14
C GLN A 213 -36.47 31.98 -6.09
N ALA A 214 -35.15 32.05 -6.30
CA ALA A 214 -34.52 32.86 -7.34
C ALA A 214 -34.56 32.23 -8.75
N GLY A 215 -35.17 31.06 -8.90
CA GLY A 215 -35.39 30.40 -10.17
C GLY A 215 -34.21 29.57 -10.67
N PHE A 216 -33.15 29.39 -9.86
CA PHE A 216 -32.03 28.54 -10.24
C PHE A 216 -32.43 27.07 -10.23
N LYS A 217 -32.18 26.38 -11.34
CA LYS A 217 -32.38 24.92 -11.50
C LYS A 217 -31.08 24.12 -11.63
N VAL A 218 -29.96 24.83 -11.77
CA VAL A 218 -28.62 24.26 -11.84
C VAL A 218 -28.25 23.50 -10.57
N PRO A 219 -27.25 22.61 -10.62
CA PRO A 219 -26.77 21.94 -9.43
C PRO A 219 -26.26 22.95 -8.39
N LEU A 220 -26.72 22.82 -7.14
CA LEU A 220 -26.13 23.52 -6.01
C LEU A 220 -25.13 22.58 -5.33
N VAL A 221 -23.90 23.06 -5.16
CA VAL A 221 -22.79 22.32 -4.54
C VAL A 221 -22.62 22.78 -3.10
N ILE A 222 -22.69 21.84 -2.16
CA ILE A 222 -22.58 22.10 -0.73
C ILE A 222 -21.29 21.47 -0.19
N ASP A 223 -20.37 22.29 0.28
CA ASP A 223 -19.12 21.82 0.89
C ASP A 223 -19.39 21.24 2.28
N ALA A 224 -18.65 20.19 2.63
CA ALA A 224 -18.58 19.69 3.99
C ALA A 224 -18.04 20.80 4.93
N PRO A 225 -18.45 20.77 6.21
CA PRO A 225 -17.92 21.69 7.19
C PRO A 225 -16.49 21.26 7.60
N HIS A 226 -15.91 21.91 8.61
CA HIS A 226 -14.52 21.68 9.03
C HIS A 226 -13.52 21.87 7.88
N CYS A 227 -13.58 23.04 7.25
CA CYS A 227 -12.70 23.35 6.12
C CYS A 227 -12.85 22.35 4.96
N GLY A 228 -14.09 21.87 4.69
CA GLY A 228 -14.34 20.87 3.65
C GLY A 228 -13.97 19.43 4.01
N GLN A 229 -13.26 19.18 5.11
CA GLN A 229 -12.66 17.88 5.38
C GLN A 229 -13.60 16.87 6.04
N ASP A 230 -14.73 17.30 6.62
CA ASP A 230 -15.54 16.45 7.49
C ASP A 230 -16.76 15.83 6.80
N HIS A 231 -16.51 14.77 6.02
CA HIS A 231 -17.54 14.03 5.30
C HIS A 231 -18.62 13.41 6.21
N ASN A 232 -18.34 13.21 7.51
CA ASN A 232 -19.34 12.74 8.48
C ASN A 232 -20.56 13.65 8.51
N ALA A 233 -20.43 14.93 8.16
CA ALA A 233 -21.55 15.85 8.06
C ALA A 233 -22.66 15.35 7.12
N PHE A 234 -22.37 14.47 6.17
CA PHE A 234 -23.34 13.96 5.22
C PHE A 234 -23.83 12.54 5.51
N LEU A 235 -23.13 11.80 6.36
CA LEU A 235 -23.46 10.39 6.63
C LEU A 235 -24.73 10.21 7.48
N GLY A 236 -25.29 8.99 7.47
CA GLY A 236 -26.43 8.62 8.32
C GLY A 236 -27.77 9.21 7.87
N GLY A 237 -27.94 9.47 6.57
CA GLY A 237 -29.14 10.09 6.00
C GLY A 237 -29.11 11.61 5.90
N ARG A 238 -28.00 12.25 6.26
CA ARG A 238 -27.93 13.71 6.38
C ARG A 238 -27.69 14.42 5.05
N GLY A 239 -26.96 13.79 4.13
CA GLY A 239 -26.90 14.23 2.74
C GLY A 239 -28.29 14.20 2.08
N ARG A 240 -29.05 13.13 2.35
CA ARG A 240 -30.45 13.00 1.89
C ARG A 240 -31.37 14.06 2.49
N GLU A 241 -31.13 14.47 3.73
CA GLU A 241 -31.88 15.54 4.38
C GLU A 241 -31.72 16.89 3.65
N LEU A 242 -30.51 17.23 3.21
CA LEU A 242 -30.28 18.39 2.35
C LEU A 242 -30.97 18.24 0.99
N MET A 243 -30.83 17.07 0.35
CA MET A 243 -31.51 16.76 -0.92
C MET A 243 -33.04 16.83 -0.78
N ALA A 244 -33.59 16.45 0.36
CA ALA A 244 -35.03 16.55 0.64
C ALA A 244 -35.51 18.01 0.69
N ALA A 245 -34.67 18.94 1.14
CA ALA A 245 -34.98 20.38 1.18
C ALA A 245 -34.88 21.10 -0.17
N ASP A 246 -34.25 20.48 -1.17
CA ASP A 246 -34.18 20.99 -2.54
C ASP A 246 -35.41 20.57 -3.37
N ASP A 247 -36.21 21.53 -3.82
CA ASP A 247 -37.39 21.28 -4.66
C ASP A 247 -37.02 20.74 -6.05
N GLU A 248 -35.85 21.09 -6.59
CA GLU A 248 -35.38 20.61 -7.90
C GLU A 248 -34.65 19.25 -7.80
N LYS A 249 -34.37 18.77 -6.58
CA LYS A 249 -33.60 17.53 -6.33
C LYS A 249 -32.28 17.49 -7.10
N ASN A 250 -31.58 18.63 -7.14
CA ASN A 250 -30.38 18.83 -7.94
C ASN A 250 -29.26 19.41 -7.07
N LEU A 251 -28.79 18.60 -6.11
CA LEU A 251 -27.64 18.91 -5.25
C LEU A 251 -26.45 18.01 -5.55
N VAL A 252 -25.26 18.53 -5.28
CA VAL A 252 -23.99 17.81 -5.23
C VAL A 252 -23.31 18.13 -3.90
N LEU A 253 -22.77 17.13 -3.22
CA LEU A 253 -21.98 17.33 -2.01
C LEU A 253 -20.49 17.42 -2.39
N SER A 254 -19.76 18.28 -1.71
CA SER A 254 -18.33 18.47 -1.93
C SER A 254 -17.55 18.18 -0.65
N VAL A 255 -16.47 17.42 -0.78
CA VAL A 255 -15.50 17.14 0.29
C VAL A 255 -14.12 17.56 -0.17
N HIS A 256 -13.29 18.06 0.73
CA HIS A 256 -11.95 18.56 0.41
C HIS A 256 -10.92 17.65 1.08
N ALA A 257 -10.14 16.93 0.27
CA ALA A 257 -9.16 15.98 0.77
C ALA A 257 -7.89 16.71 1.21
N TYR A 258 -7.84 17.00 2.50
CA TYR A 258 -6.68 17.54 3.20
C TYR A 258 -6.60 16.89 4.58
N GLY A 259 -5.41 16.79 5.16
CA GLY A 259 -5.28 16.35 6.54
C GLY A 259 -5.47 14.84 6.77
N ALA A 260 -5.36 14.46 8.03
CA ALA A 260 -5.32 13.07 8.49
C ALA A 260 -6.65 12.29 8.38
N ARG A 261 -7.64 12.81 7.63
CA ARG A 261 -8.91 12.12 7.34
C ARG A 261 -8.99 11.58 5.91
N TRP A 262 -7.97 11.90 5.13
CA TRP A 262 -7.89 11.62 3.70
C TRP A 262 -6.48 11.20 3.28
N ASN A 263 -5.54 11.03 4.23
CA ASN A 263 -4.10 10.82 3.92
C ASN A 263 -3.74 9.35 3.69
N SER A 264 -4.73 8.44 3.62
CA SER A 264 -4.53 7.05 3.25
C SER A 264 -5.62 6.53 2.29
N SER A 265 -5.27 5.52 1.50
CA SER A 265 -6.20 4.85 0.57
C SER A 265 -7.45 4.33 1.28
N ASN A 266 -7.27 3.71 2.45
CA ASN A 266 -8.36 3.12 3.22
C ASN A 266 -9.36 4.19 3.70
N GLU A 267 -8.89 5.35 4.12
CA GLU A 267 -9.79 6.45 4.52
C GLU A 267 -10.59 6.99 3.34
N ILE A 268 -9.94 7.20 2.19
CA ILE A 268 -10.62 7.66 0.97
C ILE A 268 -11.69 6.65 0.54
N ILE A 269 -11.32 5.37 0.43
CA ILE A 269 -12.22 4.28 0.01
C ILE A 269 -13.42 4.16 0.97
N ARG A 270 -13.15 4.14 2.28
CA ARG A 270 -14.20 4.04 3.30
C ARG A 270 -15.14 5.24 3.26
N ALA A 271 -14.59 6.46 3.26
CA ALA A 271 -15.38 7.69 3.20
C ALA A 271 -16.27 7.73 1.95
N MET A 272 -15.71 7.39 0.78
CA MET A 272 -16.46 7.36 -0.47
C MET A 272 -17.53 6.26 -0.49
N GLY A 273 -17.24 5.08 0.09
CA GLY A 273 -18.22 4.01 0.28
C GLY A 273 -19.42 4.48 1.12
N GLN A 274 -19.15 5.13 2.25
CA GLN A 274 -20.18 5.66 3.15
C GLN A 274 -20.98 6.81 2.53
N LEU A 275 -20.31 7.76 1.90
CA LEU A 275 -20.94 8.91 1.22
C LEU A 275 -21.85 8.45 0.08
N LYS A 276 -21.44 7.43 -0.66
CA LYS A 276 -22.24 6.86 -1.73
C LYS A 276 -23.53 6.20 -1.23
N ALA A 277 -23.50 5.59 -0.04
CA ALA A 277 -24.70 5.06 0.60
C ALA A 277 -25.75 6.15 0.92
N GLU A 278 -25.37 7.44 0.90
CA GLU A 278 -26.31 8.54 0.99
C GLU A 278 -27.18 8.70 -0.25
N LYS A 279 -26.79 8.19 -1.42
CA LYS A 279 -27.50 8.40 -2.70
C LYS A 279 -27.68 9.88 -3.01
N VAL A 280 -26.60 10.64 -2.79
CA VAL A 280 -26.41 12.00 -3.29
C VAL A 280 -25.06 12.03 -3.98
N PRO A 281 -24.88 12.69 -5.15
CA PRO A 281 -23.59 12.72 -5.82
C PRO A 281 -22.58 13.48 -4.98
N VAL A 282 -21.34 12.99 -4.96
CA VAL A 282 -20.22 13.57 -4.21
C VAL A 282 -19.04 13.83 -5.14
N VAL A 283 -18.37 14.96 -4.93
CA VAL A 283 -17.14 15.34 -5.63
C VAL A 283 -16.06 15.73 -4.62
N PHE A 284 -14.80 15.44 -4.93
CA PHE A 284 -13.69 16.13 -4.27
C PHE A 284 -13.56 17.53 -4.87
N GLY A 285 -14.11 18.55 -4.20
CA GLY A 285 -14.05 19.94 -4.67
C GLY A 285 -12.62 20.50 -4.64
N GLU A 286 -11.80 19.95 -3.74
CA GLU A 286 -10.38 20.25 -3.59
C GLU A 286 -9.64 19.03 -3.06
N PHE A 287 -8.33 18.96 -3.32
CA PHE A 287 -7.44 18.05 -2.61
C PHE A 287 -5.99 18.53 -2.64
N GLY A 288 -5.25 18.13 -1.60
CA GLY A 288 -3.84 18.45 -1.39
C GLY A 288 -2.88 17.67 -2.30
N GLY A 289 -1.60 17.64 -1.91
CA GLY A 289 -0.55 16.99 -2.68
C GLY A 289 0.45 16.27 -1.81
N SER A 290 1.18 15.35 -2.45
CA SER A 290 2.17 14.51 -1.76
C SER A 290 3.31 15.37 -1.24
N GLY A 291 3.63 15.24 0.05
CA GLY A 291 4.73 15.98 0.70
C GLY A 291 4.50 17.49 0.89
N VAL A 292 3.25 17.98 0.76
CA VAL A 292 2.94 19.43 0.87
C VAL A 292 2.72 19.86 2.32
N MET A 293 2.11 19.03 3.16
CA MET A 293 1.69 19.37 4.53
C MET A 293 2.27 18.42 5.59
N GLY A 294 3.45 17.83 5.33
CA GLY A 294 4.05 16.86 6.25
C GLY A 294 3.14 15.63 6.41
N ALA A 295 2.86 15.23 7.65
CA ALA A 295 2.00 14.08 7.97
C ALA A 295 0.53 14.24 7.50
N GLU A 296 0.07 15.48 7.29
CA GLU A 296 -1.25 15.82 6.76
C GLU A 296 -1.30 15.85 5.22
N SER A 297 -0.19 15.49 4.55
CA SER A 297 -0.16 15.40 3.09
C SER A 297 -1.03 14.25 2.59
N ILE A 298 -1.71 14.47 1.47
CA ILE A 298 -2.45 13.43 0.76
C ILE A 298 -1.54 12.85 -0.31
N ASP A 299 -1.58 11.53 -0.52
CA ASP A 299 -1.07 10.99 -1.77
C ASP A 299 -2.05 11.26 -2.92
N HIS A 300 -1.77 12.32 -3.67
CA HIS A 300 -2.63 12.72 -4.77
C HIS A 300 -2.66 11.72 -5.93
N LEU A 301 -1.61 10.92 -6.12
CA LEU A 301 -1.60 9.87 -7.15
C LEU A 301 -2.55 8.74 -6.78
N ASP A 302 -2.56 8.37 -5.50
CA ASP A 302 -3.48 7.39 -4.96
C ASP A 302 -4.94 7.86 -5.04
N LEU A 303 -5.23 9.12 -4.66
CA LEU A 303 -6.58 9.68 -4.77
C LEU A 303 -7.11 9.64 -6.21
N ILE A 304 -6.30 10.01 -7.22
CA ILE A 304 -6.76 9.99 -8.62
C ILE A 304 -6.90 8.57 -9.17
N ARG A 305 -6.07 7.62 -8.70
CA ARG A 305 -6.21 6.18 -9.01
C ARG A 305 -7.55 5.65 -8.49
N ILE A 306 -7.80 5.80 -7.19
CA ILE A 306 -9.05 5.38 -6.56
C ILE A 306 -10.24 6.09 -7.22
N GLY A 307 -10.09 7.38 -7.54
CA GLY A 307 -11.11 8.19 -8.20
C GLY A 307 -11.44 7.76 -9.63
N ALA A 308 -10.54 7.06 -10.33
CA ALA A 308 -10.83 6.41 -11.61
C ALA A 308 -11.73 5.17 -11.46
N GLY A 309 -11.84 4.65 -10.24
CA GLY A 309 -12.64 3.49 -9.85
C GLY A 309 -11.85 2.20 -10.01
N GLU A 310 -11.73 1.45 -8.92
CA GLU A 310 -11.03 0.16 -8.87
C GLU A 310 -12.04 -0.98 -8.93
N ARG A 311 -11.74 -1.98 -9.76
CA ARG A 311 -12.57 -3.18 -9.93
C ARG A 311 -12.01 -4.29 -9.05
N ALA A 312 -12.89 -5.12 -8.52
CA ALA A 312 -12.50 -6.23 -7.67
C ALA A 312 -13.42 -7.44 -7.92
N MET A 313 -13.01 -8.61 -7.43
CA MET A 313 -13.87 -9.78 -7.37
C MET A 313 -14.74 -9.74 -6.12
N PHE A 314 -16.04 -9.93 -6.28
CA PHE A 314 -16.99 -9.99 -5.18
C PHE A 314 -17.53 -11.41 -5.05
N PHE A 315 -17.70 -11.85 -3.81
CA PHE A 315 -18.47 -13.04 -3.46
C PHE A 315 -19.78 -12.63 -2.77
N ASP A 316 -20.90 -12.81 -3.46
CA ASP A 316 -22.26 -12.75 -2.92
C ASP A 316 -22.75 -14.20 -2.72
N ILE A 317 -22.43 -14.75 -1.56
CA ILE A 317 -22.75 -16.15 -1.26
C ILE A 317 -24.17 -16.24 -0.70
N PRO A 318 -25.08 -17.02 -1.32
CA PRO A 318 -26.43 -17.21 -0.81
C PRO A 318 -26.42 -18.20 0.36
N TRP A 319 -25.85 -17.79 1.50
CA TRP A 319 -25.75 -18.59 2.71
C TRP A 319 -27.11 -19.18 3.10
N GLY A 320 -27.16 -20.47 3.40
CA GLY A 320 -28.37 -21.19 3.80
C GLY A 320 -28.19 -22.04 5.06
N ALA A 321 -26.95 -22.26 5.51
CA ALA A 321 -26.62 -22.92 6.77
C ALA A 321 -25.34 -22.35 7.40
N ASP A 322 -25.20 -22.54 8.71
CA ASP A 322 -24.05 -22.08 9.50
C ASP A 322 -22.76 -22.88 9.25
N ASN A 323 -22.85 -24.01 8.53
CA ASN A 323 -21.72 -24.86 8.17
C ASN A 323 -21.43 -24.87 6.66
N ASP A 324 -22.00 -23.92 5.92
CA ASP A 324 -21.79 -23.77 4.48
C ASP A 324 -20.32 -23.50 4.12
N LYS A 325 -19.90 -24.04 2.98
CA LYS A 325 -18.60 -23.77 2.36
C LYS A 325 -18.73 -23.68 0.85
N ALA A 326 -17.92 -22.83 0.22
CA ALA A 326 -17.80 -22.75 -1.22
C ALA A 326 -16.37 -22.44 -1.63
N ALA A 327 -15.84 -23.18 -2.62
CA ALA A 327 -14.52 -22.96 -3.18
C ALA A 327 -14.60 -22.58 -4.66
N PHE A 328 -13.82 -21.56 -5.01
CA PHE A 328 -13.71 -21.03 -6.36
C PHE A 328 -12.24 -20.96 -6.77
N VAL A 329 -11.89 -21.56 -7.90
CA VAL A 329 -10.50 -21.78 -8.29
C VAL A 329 -10.23 -21.36 -9.74
N LYS A 330 -9.06 -20.78 -9.97
CA LYS A 330 -8.50 -20.50 -11.29
C LYS A 330 -7.55 -21.61 -11.71
N MET A 331 -7.67 -22.02 -12.96
CA MET A 331 -6.67 -22.87 -13.62
C MET A 331 -5.49 -22.00 -14.08
N LEU A 332 -4.28 -22.37 -13.66
CA LEU A 332 -3.05 -21.70 -14.09
C LEU A 332 -2.65 -22.15 -15.51
N ASP A 333 -2.03 -21.27 -16.28
CA ASP A 333 -1.61 -21.58 -17.66
C ASP A 333 -0.56 -22.70 -17.70
N ALA A 334 0.26 -22.80 -16.66
CA ALA A 334 1.20 -23.89 -16.40
C ALA A 334 1.30 -24.14 -14.89
N PRO A 335 1.73 -25.34 -14.45
CA PRO A 335 2.02 -25.57 -13.04
C PRO A 335 3.08 -24.60 -12.52
N LEU A 336 2.80 -23.94 -11.39
CA LEU A 336 3.73 -23.07 -10.68
C LEU A 336 4.45 -23.84 -9.58
N ASN A 337 5.74 -23.51 -9.39
CA ASN A 337 6.51 -23.96 -8.25
C ASN A 337 6.33 -22.96 -7.10
N LEU A 338 5.64 -23.37 -6.04
CA LEU A 338 5.40 -22.53 -4.87
C LEU A 338 6.30 -22.89 -3.68
N ASN A 339 7.37 -23.66 -3.90
CA ASN A 339 8.43 -23.74 -2.88
C ASN A 339 9.17 -22.40 -2.87
N ASN A 340 9.50 -21.95 -1.67
CA ASN A 340 10.09 -20.64 -1.41
C ASN A 340 9.31 -19.48 -2.05
N ALA A 341 7.99 -19.49 -1.89
CA ALA A 341 7.10 -18.49 -2.46
C ALA A 341 6.28 -17.75 -1.39
N THR A 342 5.89 -16.52 -1.70
CA THR A 342 4.90 -15.76 -0.94
C THR A 342 3.62 -15.63 -1.75
N ILE A 343 2.47 -15.80 -1.10
CA ILE A 343 1.15 -15.50 -1.67
C ILE A 343 0.54 -14.38 -0.85
N SER A 344 0.06 -13.31 -1.49
CA SER A 344 -0.70 -12.24 -0.84
C SER A 344 -1.93 -11.85 -1.64
N PHE A 345 -2.95 -11.35 -0.95
CA PHE A 345 -4.14 -10.75 -1.57
C PHE A 345 -4.82 -9.81 -0.58
N ASP A 346 -5.61 -8.88 -1.09
CA ASP A 346 -6.41 -7.98 -0.28
C ASP A 346 -7.85 -8.50 -0.14
N LEU A 347 -8.38 -8.40 1.07
CA LEU A 347 -9.71 -8.86 1.46
C LEU A 347 -10.49 -7.70 2.07
N PHE A 348 -11.64 -7.35 1.51
CA PHE A 348 -12.61 -6.47 2.14
C PHE A 348 -13.75 -7.30 2.73
N ALA A 349 -14.03 -7.10 4.01
CA ALA A 349 -15.18 -7.66 4.69
C ALA A 349 -15.99 -6.56 5.37
N ASP A 350 -17.31 -6.66 5.29
CA ASP A 350 -18.25 -5.81 6.00
C ASP A 350 -18.12 -5.98 7.53
N ASP A 351 -18.32 -4.91 8.29
CA ASP A 351 -18.31 -4.93 9.76
C ASP A 351 -19.21 -6.04 10.34
N ASP A 352 -20.35 -6.35 9.70
CA ASP A 352 -21.26 -7.42 10.14
C ASP A 352 -20.57 -8.79 10.21
N PHE A 353 -19.61 -9.08 9.31
CA PHE A 353 -18.84 -10.33 9.35
C PHE A 353 -17.80 -10.33 10.47
N VAL A 354 -17.17 -9.18 10.72
CA VAL A 354 -16.12 -9.03 11.74
C VAL A 354 -16.72 -9.05 13.15
N ASP A 355 -17.87 -8.39 13.34
CA ASP A 355 -18.62 -8.37 14.60
C ASP A 355 -19.11 -9.77 15.01
N ASP A 356 -19.52 -10.61 14.05
CA ASP A 356 -19.84 -12.01 14.29
C ASP A 356 -18.57 -12.86 14.50
N GLY A 357 -17.50 -12.55 13.75
CA GLY A 357 -16.17 -13.11 13.91
C GLY A 357 -15.99 -14.56 13.47
N ASN A 358 -17.04 -15.21 12.93
CA ASN A 358 -16.99 -16.63 12.58
C ASN A 358 -16.47 -16.88 11.16
N LEU A 359 -16.86 -16.08 10.17
CA LEU A 359 -16.51 -16.28 8.77
C LEU A 359 -15.00 -16.50 8.59
N ALA A 360 -14.61 -17.43 7.72
CA ALA A 360 -13.21 -17.65 7.37
C ALA A 360 -13.02 -17.71 5.85
N ILE A 361 -11.84 -17.27 5.42
CA ILE A 361 -11.33 -17.49 4.07
C ILE A 361 -10.11 -18.41 4.14
N VAL A 362 -9.94 -19.23 3.12
CA VAL A 362 -8.84 -20.17 3.00
C VAL A 362 -8.28 -20.10 1.57
N VAL A 363 -6.95 -19.97 1.44
CA VAL A 363 -6.29 -20.16 0.14
C VAL A 363 -6.30 -21.64 -0.21
N TYR A 364 -6.91 -21.94 -1.35
CA TYR A 364 -7.21 -23.28 -1.84
C TYR A 364 -6.25 -23.65 -2.97
N LEU A 365 -5.51 -24.75 -2.86
CA LEU A 365 -4.53 -25.19 -3.85
C LEU A 365 -4.81 -26.61 -4.36
N LYS A 366 -4.58 -26.84 -5.66
CA LYS A 366 -4.42 -28.19 -6.21
C LYS A 366 -3.17 -28.32 -7.06
N ASP A 367 -2.45 -29.43 -6.89
CA ASP A 367 -1.31 -29.76 -7.73
C ASP A 367 -1.74 -30.31 -9.11
N ALA A 368 -0.79 -30.51 -10.02
CA ALA A 368 -1.00 -31.07 -11.35
C ALA A 368 -1.59 -32.50 -11.34
N ASN A 369 -1.57 -33.18 -10.20
CA ASN A 369 -2.20 -34.49 -9.98
C ASN A 369 -3.55 -34.39 -9.29
N TRP A 370 -4.08 -33.18 -9.07
CA TRP A 370 -5.34 -32.87 -8.40
C TRP A 370 -5.38 -33.23 -6.91
N ASN A 371 -4.20 -33.37 -6.28
CA ASN A 371 -4.11 -33.45 -4.82
C ASN A 371 -4.39 -32.05 -4.25
N TYR A 372 -5.09 -32.00 -3.13
CA TYR A 372 -5.53 -30.77 -2.48
C TYR A 372 -4.60 -30.35 -1.33
N ALA A 373 -4.40 -29.04 -1.19
CA ALA A 373 -3.87 -28.44 0.01
C ALA A 373 -4.60 -27.12 0.31
N ASN A 374 -4.62 -26.71 1.57
CA ASN A 374 -5.10 -25.40 1.98
C ASN A 374 -4.14 -24.75 2.96
N LEU A 375 -4.03 -23.42 2.91
CA LEU A 375 -2.99 -22.68 3.65
C LEU A 375 -3.37 -22.33 5.09
N GLY A 376 -4.49 -22.86 5.59
CA GLY A 376 -5.00 -22.54 6.92
C GLY A 376 -6.07 -21.46 6.87
N TRP A 377 -6.84 -21.38 7.96
CA TRP A 377 -8.02 -20.53 8.05
C TRP A 377 -7.61 -19.14 8.51
N ASN A 378 -7.92 -18.15 7.69
CA ASN A 378 -7.84 -16.75 8.07
C ASN A 378 -9.27 -16.29 8.41
N GLN A 379 -9.51 -15.86 9.66
CA GLN A 379 -10.87 -15.69 10.23
C GLN A 379 -11.22 -14.22 10.43
N ALA A 380 -12.52 -13.91 10.40
CA ALA A 380 -13.04 -12.56 10.48
C ALA A 380 -12.67 -11.79 11.74
N ASN A 381 -12.42 -12.49 12.85
CA ASN A 381 -11.95 -11.88 14.09
C ASN A 381 -10.53 -11.29 14.02
N SER A 382 -9.77 -11.59 12.96
CA SER A 382 -8.45 -11.01 12.68
C SER A 382 -8.50 -9.89 11.64
N TRP A 383 -9.69 -9.57 11.13
CA TRP A 383 -9.88 -8.51 10.13
C TRP A 383 -10.34 -7.21 10.79
N THR A 384 -10.07 -6.11 10.10
CA THR A 384 -10.75 -4.84 10.31
C THR A 384 -11.93 -4.77 9.35
N GLY A 385 -13.15 -4.60 9.88
CA GLY A 385 -14.34 -4.51 9.04
C GLY A 385 -14.44 -3.16 8.33
N ASP A 386 -15.27 -3.12 7.29
CA ASP A 386 -15.44 -1.98 6.38
C ASP A 386 -14.11 -1.43 5.81
N SER A 387 -13.09 -2.29 5.69
CA SER A 387 -11.76 -1.94 5.20
C SER A 387 -11.09 -3.10 4.47
N TRP A 388 -10.09 -2.77 3.65
CA TRP A 388 -9.24 -3.76 2.99
C TRP A 388 -8.18 -4.28 3.98
N ASN A 389 -8.00 -5.60 3.99
CA ASN A 389 -7.07 -6.34 4.83
C ASN A 389 -6.11 -7.11 3.91
N THR A 390 -4.80 -6.89 4.04
CA THR A 390 -3.82 -7.67 3.28
C THR A 390 -3.51 -8.98 4.00
N ILE A 391 -3.83 -10.10 3.36
CA ILE A 391 -3.52 -11.44 3.84
C ILE A 391 -2.28 -11.96 3.13
N ARG A 392 -1.32 -12.52 3.88
CA ARG A 392 -0.06 -13.04 3.34
C ARG A 392 0.27 -14.43 3.89
N TYR A 393 0.81 -15.29 3.03
CA TYR A 393 1.32 -16.63 3.35
C TYR A 393 2.73 -16.79 2.80
N SER A 394 3.66 -17.26 3.63
CA SER A 394 5.04 -17.60 3.23
C SER A 394 5.21 -19.11 3.22
N LEU A 395 5.68 -19.65 2.10
CA LEU A 395 5.81 -21.09 1.86
C LEU A 395 7.26 -21.43 1.55
N SER A 396 7.94 -22.18 2.43
CA SER A 396 9.25 -22.76 2.09
C SER A 396 9.07 -24.07 1.33
N ASP A 397 8.25 -24.97 1.88
CA ASP A 397 7.94 -26.26 1.29
C ASP A 397 6.54 -26.74 1.71
N ALA A 398 6.13 -27.93 1.28
CA ALA A 398 4.81 -28.46 1.61
C ALA A 398 4.56 -28.65 3.12
N SER A 399 5.62 -28.73 3.95
CA SER A 399 5.51 -28.84 5.41
C SER A 399 5.31 -27.51 6.12
N SER A 400 5.59 -26.38 5.46
CA SER A 400 5.32 -25.04 5.99
C SER A 400 3.86 -24.61 5.83
N ILE A 401 3.03 -25.43 5.17
CA ILE A 401 1.60 -25.17 5.01
C ILE A 401 0.90 -25.34 6.37
N GLY A 402 0.37 -24.23 6.92
CA GLY A 402 -0.33 -24.22 8.21
C GLY A 402 -1.70 -24.92 8.22
N GLY A 403 -2.24 -25.24 7.04
CA GLY A 403 -3.52 -25.91 6.88
C GLY A 403 -3.44 -27.40 6.57
N TYR A 404 -4.42 -27.91 5.83
CA TYR A 404 -4.49 -29.32 5.46
C TYR A 404 -3.73 -29.60 4.16
N VAL A 405 -2.95 -30.69 4.13
CA VAL A 405 -2.25 -31.17 2.93
C VAL A 405 -2.61 -32.63 2.70
N SER A 406 -3.12 -32.97 1.51
CA SER A 406 -3.43 -34.35 1.14
C SER A 406 -2.17 -35.17 0.81
N GLU A 407 -2.26 -36.49 0.98
CA GLU A 407 -1.15 -37.39 0.69
C GLU A 407 -0.74 -37.31 -0.79
N GLY A 408 0.52 -37.01 -1.05
CA GLY A 408 1.07 -36.91 -2.41
C GLY A 408 0.98 -35.52 -3.05
N PHE A 409 0.46 -34.52 -2.35
CA PHE A 409 0.48 -33.12 -2.81
C PHE A 409 1.91 -32.64 -3.09
N ASN A 410 2.10 -32.03 -4.25
CA ASN A 410 3.38 -31.46 -4.67
C ASN A 410 3.29 -29.94 -4.84
N LEU A 411 3.85 -29.21 -3.88
CA LEU A 411 3.91 -27.74 -3.90
C LEU A 411 4.73 -27.17 -5.07
N ALA A 412 5.63 -27.97 -5.66
CA ALA A 412 6.40 -27.57 -6.83
C ALA A 412 5.60 -27.59 -8.14
N GLN A 413 4.36 -28.08 -8.12
CA GLN A 413 3.55 -28.36 -9.32
C GLN A 413 2.10 -27.90 -9.11
N VAL A 414 1.89 -26.75 -8.47
CA VAL A 414 0.55 -26.20 -8.22
C VAL A 414 -0.09 -25.78 -9.54
N GLN A 415 -1.25 -26.33 -9.85
CA GLN A 415 -1.95 -26.15 -11.13
C GLN A 415 -3.25 -25.35 -10.98
N GLN A 416 -3.84 -25.32 -9.78
CA GLN A 416 -4.96 -24.45 -9.44
C GLN A 416 -4.74 -23.73 -8.12
N ILE A 417 -5.20 -22.47 -8.10
CA ILE A 417 -5.26 -21.63 -6.91
C ILE A 417 -6.66 -21.02 -6.81
N GLY A 418 -7.14 -20.78 -5.60
CA GLY A 418 -8.45 -20.20 -5.38
C GLY A 418 -8.70 -19.82 -3.94
N PHE A 419 -9.96 -19.50 -3.67
CA PHE A 419 -10.44 -19.12 -2.36
C PHE A 419 -11.59 -20.04 -1.96
N GLU A 420 -11.54 -20.53 -0.72
CA GLU A 420 -12.63 -21.23 -0.07
C GLU A 420 -13.20 -20.35 1.05
N LEU A 421 -14.48 -20.01 0.95
CA LEU A 421 -15.23 -19.27 1.95
C LEU A 421 -15.97 -20.25 2.87
N VAL A 422 -15.86 -20.02 4.18
CA VAL A 422 -16.34 -20.95 5.20
C VAL A 422 -17.17 -20.23 6.25
N ALA A 423 -18.46 -20.58 6.35
CA ALA A 423 -19.38 -19.93 7.29
C ALA A 423 -18.97 -20.14 8.76
N ASN A 424 -18.43 -21.31 9.12
CA ASN A 424 -17.84 -21.59 10.44
C ASN A 424 -18.72 -21.22 11.66
N GLY A 425 -20.03 -21.48 11.60
CA GLY A 425 -20.97 -21.15 12.67
C GLY A 425 -21.64 -19.78 12.52
N LYS A 426 -21.27 -19.00 11.48
CA LYS A 426 -21.91 -17.73 11.14
C LYS A 426 -23.42 -17.90 10.95
N PRO A 427 -24.26 -17.05 11.56
CA PRO A 427 -25.69 -17.01 11.29
C PRO A 427 -26.00 -16.76 9.80
N VAL A 428 -27.13 -17.26 9.33
CA VAL A 428 -27.54 -17.14 7.91
C VAL A 428 -27.95 -15.71 7.55
N ASP A 429 -28.42 -14.95 8.53
CA ASP A 429 -28.86 -13.55 8.40
C ASP A 429 -27.69 -12.55 8.34
N VAL A 430 -26.48 -12.95 8.74
CA VAL A 430 -25.26 -12.17 8.49
C VAL A 430 -24.84 -12.41 7.04
N ASN A 431 -25.18 -11.47 6.16
CA ASN A 431 -24.91 -11.55 4.73
C ASN A 431 -24.49 -10.19 4.16
N ALA A 432 -23.32 -10.17 3.53
CA ALA A 432 -22.76 -9.04 2.80
C ALA A 432 -21.80 -9.58 1.73
N ASN A 433 -21.34 -8.71 0.85
CA ASN A 433 -20.34 -9.09 -0.15
C ASN A 433 -18.94 -9.14 0.48
N ILE A 434 -18.20 -10.19 0.16
CA ILE A 434 -16.77 -10.27 0.46
C ILE A 434 -16.03 -9.87 -0.81
N LYS A 435 -15.07 -8.95 -0.74
CA LYS A 435 -14.29 -8.53 -1.91
C LYS A 435 -12.87 -9.05 -1.83
N ILE A 436 -12.32 -9.46 -2.97
CA ILE A 436 -10.93 -9.88 -3.13
C ILE A 436 -10.29 -9.03 -4.22
N ASP A 437 -9.08 -8.59 -3.94
CA ASP A 437 -8.25 -7.86 -4.89
C ASP A 437 -6.76 -8.23 -4.76
N ASN A 438 -5.93 -7.81 -5.72
CA ASN A 438 -4.47 -7.86 -5.68
C ASN A 438 -3.88 -9.24 -5.30
N LEU A 439 -4.36 -10.32 -5.92
CA LEU A 439 -3.76 -11.64 -5.72
C LEU A 439 -2.38 -11.69 -6.38
N VAL A 440 -1.34 -11.73 -5.56
CA VAL A 440 0.06 -11.76 -5.99
C VAL A 440 0.73 -13.03 -5.46
N ILE A 441 1.51 -13.68 -6.32
CA ILE A 441 2.44 -14.74 -5.95
C ILE A 441 3.83 -14.31 -6.39
N SER A 442 4.78 -14.37 -5.47
CA SER A 442 6.19 -14.14 -5.76
C SER A 442 7.02 -15.39 -5.45
N SER A 443 7.92 -15.78 -6.35
CA SER A 443 8.88 -16.88 -6.15
C SER A 443 10.26 -16.36 -5.79
N GLY A 444 11.02 -17.11 -5.00
CA GLY A 444 12.46 -16.84 -4.80
C GLY A 444 12.83 -16.16 -3.49
N GLY A 445 11.94 -16.07 -2.51
CA GLY A 445 12.27 -15.55 -1.19
C GLY A 445 11.31 -16.06 -0.14
N VAL A 446 11.78 -16.93 0.77
CA VAL A 446 11.03 -17.20 2.02
C VAL A 446 11.29 -16.13 3.07
N SER A 447 12.16 -15.15 2.83
CA SER A 447 12.31 -14.03 3.77
C SER A 447 11.21 -12.99 3.57
N GLY A 448 9.96 -13.42 3.45
CA GLY A 448 8.88 -12.57 3.93
C GLY A 448 9.15 -12.29 5.42
N PRO A 449 8.86 -11.08 5.91
CA PRO A 449 9.19 -10.71 7.27
C PRO A 449 8.49 -11.64 8.28
N MET A 450 9.24 -12.19 9.24
CA MET A 450 8.71 -12.99 10.37
C MET A 450 7.73 -12.19 11.23
N TYR A 451 7.89 -10.87 11.24
CA TYR A 451 6.92 -9.94 11.80
C TYR A 451 6.98 -8.65 10.99
N SER A 452 5.83 -8.13 10.61
CA SER A 452 5.70 -6.83 9.97
C SER A 452 4.56 -6.09 10.62
N GLU A 453 4.80 -4.84 10.97
CA GLU A 453 3.81 -3.96 11.56
C GLU A 453 3.97 -2.60 10.90
N ASP A 454 2.86 -2.11 10.37
CA ASP A 454 2.78 -0.81 9.72
C ASP A 454 2.09 0.24 10.60
N PHE A 455 1.60 -0.16 11.79
CA PHE A 455 0.92 0.71 12.75
C PHE A 455 -0.21 1.55 12.15
N ASN A 456 -0.78 1.11 11.03
CA ASN A 456 -1.78 1.86 10.29
C ASN A 456 -3.13 1.88 11.01
N ALA A 457 -3.45 0.78 11.71
CA ALA A 457 -4.76 0.59 12.36
C ALA A 457 -4.74 0.89 13.87
N ASP A 458 -3.70 0.45 14.57
CA ASP A 458 -3.53 0.66 16.01
C ASP A 458 -2.05 0.64 16.43
N THR A 459 -1.77 0.48 17.72
CA THR A 459 -0.39 0.44 18.23
C THR A 459 0.32 -0.89 17.98
N GLY A 460 -0.18 -1.78 17.12
CA GLY A 460 0.40 -3.09 16.81
C GLY A 460 0.49 -4.03 18.01
N SER A 461 -0.42 -3.87 19.00
CA SER A 461 -0.29 -4.48 20.33
C SER A 461 0.98 -4.12 21.13
N TRP A 462 1.72 -3.06 20.74
CA TRP A 462 2.85 -2.54 21.49
C TRP A 462 2.39 -1.76 22.73
N GLY A 463 3.11 -1.95 23.84
CA GLY A 463 2.82 -1.34 25.12
C GLY A 463 4.06 -0.83 25.84
N SER A 464 3.85 0.00 26.86
CA SER A 464 4.92 0.36 27.79
C SER A 464 5.39 -0.86 28.58
N ALA A 465 6.70 -1.10 28.63
CA ALA A 465 7.27 -2.20 29.41
C ALA A 465 7.81 -1.69 30.76
N TRP A 466 8.79 -0.77 30.74
CA TRP A 466 9.35 -0.11 31.93
C TRP A 466 10.08 1.18 31.56
N GLY A 467 10.52 1.94 32.55
CA GLY A 467 11.26 3.20 32.37
C GLY A 467 10.36 4.42 32.52
N ALA A 468 10.65 5.48 31.74
CA ALA A 468 9.87 6.71 31.74
C ALA A 468 8.39 6.44 31.44
N PRO A 469 7.44 7.16 32.06
CA PRO A 469 6.04 7.09 31.64
C PRO A 469 5.92 7.47 30.16
N VAL A 470 5.17 6.69 29.39
CA VAL A 470 4.98 6.92 27.95
C VAL A 470 3.51 6.81 27.59
N THR A 471 3.08 7.68 26.68
CA THR A 471 1.82 7.53 25.97
C THR A 471 2.11 6.95 24.60
N LEU A 472 1.48 5.80 24.31
CA LEU A 472 1.48 5.19 22.99
C LEU A 472 0.11 5.38 22.38
N THR A 473 0.07 5.92 21.17
CA THR A 473 -1.14 6.10 20.37
C THR A 473 -0.79 5.89 18.90
N GLN A 474 -1.75 5.45 18.10
CA GLN A 474 -1.62 5.54 16.65
C GLN A 474 -1.89 7.00 16.24
N VAL A 475 -0.98 7.58 15.45
CA VAL A 475 -1.07 8.94 14.90
C VAL A 475 -0.40 8.91 13.53
N ASP A 476 -1.09 9.38 12.49
CA ASP A 476 -0.53 9.51 11.13
C ASP A 476 0.07 8.21 10.58
N SER A 477 -0.66 7.09 10.69
CA SER A 477 -0.19 5.78 10.20
C SER A 477 1.12 5.32 10.84
N SER A 478 1.39 5.78 12.06
CA SER A 478 2.61 5.48 12.78
C SER A 478 2.32 5.29 14.27
N LEU A 479 3.14 4.47 14.91
CA LEU A 479 3.18 4.39 16.36
C LEU A 479 3.80 5.68 16.92
N SER A 480 2.97 6.50 17.55
CA SER A 480 3.42 7.67 18.29
C SER A 480 3.90 7.27 19.68
N VAL A 481 5.19 7.51 19.92
CA VAL A 481 5.86 7.27 21.19
C VAL A 481 6.13 8.63 21.84
N ALA A 482 5.37 8.96 22.89
CA ALA A 482 5.51 10.22 23.63
C ALA A 482 6.00 9.99 25.08
N PRO A 483 7.31 9.91 25.33
CA PRO A 483 7.86 9.69 26.67
C PRO A 483 7.85 10.97 27.50
N GLN A 484 7.54 10.85 28.78
CA GLN A 484 7.64 11.92 29.77
C GLN A 484 9.02 11.93 30.42
N TRP A 485 10.01 12.50 29.72
CA TRP A 485 11.37 12.60 30.21
C TRP A 485 11.51 13.49 31.44
N SER A 486 12.32 13.05 32.41
CA SER A 486 12.64 13.83 33.61
C SER A 486 14.06 13.52 34.10
N GLY A 487 14.57 14.30 35.07
CA GLY A 487 15.93 14.10 35.60
C GLY A 487 16.19 12.71 36.22
N ASP A 488 15.13 11.97 36.57
CA ASP A 488 15.19 10.59 37.08
C ASP A 488 14.68 9.54 36.07
N ALA A 489 14.16 9.97 34.91
CA ALA A 489 13.59 9.11 33.87
C ALA A 489 14.25 9.44 32.53
N THR A 490 15.36 8.76 32.25
CA THR A 490 16.25 8.99 31.10
C THR A 490 16.23 7.86 30.07
N ASP A 491 15.49 6.79 30.34
CA ASP A 491 15.30 5.63 29.47
C ASP A 491 13.86 5.10 29.52
N LEU A 492 13.46 4.38 28.48
CA LEU A 492 12.14 3.79 28.27
C LEU A 492 12.29 2.49 27.48
N ALA A 493 11.50 1.48 27.86
CA ALA A 493 11.33 0.26 27.09
C ALA A 493 9.87 0.06 26.71
N LEU A 494 9.64 -0.29 25.45
CA LEU A 494 8.38 -0.73 24.87
C LEU A 494 8.45 -2.23 24.60
N SER A 495 7.32 -2.93 24.63
CA SER A 495 7.28 -4.34 24.28
C SER A 495 5.95 -4.76 23.67
N MET A 496 6.00 -5.81 22.87
CA MET A 496 4.82 -6.45 22.31
C MET A 496 4.02 -7.17 23.41
N ASN A 497 2.73 -6.84 23.54
CA ASN A 497 1.86 -7.46 24.54
C ASN A 497 1.25 -8.79 24.07
N ALA A 498 1.22 -9.04 22.75
CA ALA A 498 0.53 -10.17 22.12
C ALA A 498 1.49 -11.11 21.36
N LEU A 499 2.76 -11.20 21.76
CA LEU A 499 3.81 -11.97 21.06
C LEU A 499 3.42 -13.44 20.77
N GLY A 500 2.64 -14.07 21.65
CA GLY A 500 2.16 -15.45 21.48
C GLY A 500 1.01 -15.63 20.46
N SER A 501 0.55 -14.54 19.84
CA SER A 501 -0.51 -14.54 18.81
C SER A 501 0.05 -14.45 17.39
N ILE A 502 1.37 -14.27 17.24
CA ILE A 502 2.08 -14.26 15.96
C ILE A 502 2.32 -15.71 15.55
N ASP A 503 1.85 -16.10 14.37
CA ASP A 503 2.00 -17.46 13.84
C ASP A 503 2.36 -17.44 12.34
N PRO A 504 3.54 -17.96 11.93
CA PRO A 504 4.59 -18.49 12.80
C PRO A 504 5.25 -17.37 13.64
N GLY A 505 5.54 -17.65 14.91
CA GLY A 505 6.20 -16.69 15.79
C GLY A 505 7.66 -16.40 15.37
N ILE A 506 8.22 -15.27 15.84
CA ILE A 506 9.61 -14.86 15.56
C ILE A 506 10.60 -15.94 16.07
N ASP A 507 11.45 -16.45 15.19
CA ASP A 507 12.49 -17.42 15.54
C ASP A 507 13.77 -16.74 16.02
N PHE A 508 13.96 -16.68 17.34
CA PHE A 508 15.15 -16.08 17.98
C PHE A 508 16.40 -16.99 18.00
N SER A 509 16.33 -18.20 17.43
CA SER A 509 17.48 -19.12 17.37
C SER A 509 18.51 -18.76 16.29
N GLN A 510 18.16 -17.83 15.41
CA GLN A 510 18.99 -17.30 14.33
C GLN A 510 19.35 -15.82 14.55
N GLU A 511 20.23 -15.29 13.70
CA GLU A 511 20.46 -13.84 13.65
C GLU A 511 19.25 -13.15 13.05
N LEU A 512 18.79 -12.06 13.67
CA LEU A 512 17.65 -11.30 13.21
C LEU A 512 18.08 -9.95 12.65
N THR A 513 17.48 -9.57 11.53
CA THR A 513 17.52 -8.22 10.99
C THR A 513 16.21 -7.53 11.33
N ILE A 514 16.27 -6.33 11.89
CA ILE A 514 15.11 -5.54 12.25
C ILE A 514 15.22 -4.20 11.54
N THR A 515 14.33 -3.96 10.59
CA THR A 515 14.24 -2.71 9.84
C THR A 515 13.10 -1.90 10.43
N ALA A 516 13.37 -0.64 10.78
CA ALA A 516 12.36 0.27 11.30
C ALA A 516 12.46 1.63 10.63
N ASN A 517 11.33 2.18 10.20
CA ASN A 517 11.26 3.56 9.76
C ASN A 517 10.86 4.46 10.94
N ILE A 518 11.80 5.29 11.41
CA ILE A 518 11.65 6.08 12.64
C ILE A 518 11.82 7.57 12.35
N TYR A 519 10.78 8.36 12.67
CA TYR A 519 10.88 9.81 12.71
C TYR A 519 11.46 10.24 14.05
N LEU A 520 12.66 10.81 14.02
CA LEU A 520 13.28 11.39 15.19
C LEU A 520 13.05 12.91 15.19
N PRO A 521 12.31 13.49 16.15
CA PRO A 521 12.02 14.92 16.13
C PRO A 521 13.27 15.81 16.23
N ALA A 522 13.22 17.00 15.63
CA ALA A 522 14.36 17.91 15.57
C ALA A 522 14.90 18.29 16.97
N GLU A 523 14.03 18.30 18.00
CA GLU A 523 14.42 18.60 19.38
C GLU A 523 15.34 17.55 20.03
N TYR A 524 15.49 16.36 19.43
CA TYR A 524 16.42 15.32 19.88
C TYR A 524 17.85 15.53 19.35
N ALA A 525 18.07 16.46 18.42
CA ALA A 525 19.40 16.74 17.83
C ALA A 525 20.49 17.11 18.86
N SER A 526 20.10 17.56 20.05
CA SER A 526 21.02 17.97 21.13
C SER A 526 21.36 16.86 22.13
N GLU A 527 20.72 15.69 22.04
CA GLU A 527 20.93 14.56 22.96
C GLU A 527 22.09 13.68 22.48
N ALA A 528 23.32 14.02 22.88
CA ALA A 528 24.52 13.32 22.42
C ALA A 528 24.62 11.85 22.88
N ASP A 529 23.92 11.50 23.96
CA ASP A 529 23.93 10.15 24.53
C ASP A 529 22.67 9.33 24.13
N LEU A 530 21.82 9.85 23.23
CA LEU A 530 20.63 9.14 22.74
C LEU A 530 21.03 7.77 22.18
N PHE A 531 20.29 6.74 22.58
CA PHE A 531 20.42 5.40 22.04
C PHE A 531 19.05 4.75 21.78
N ILE A 532 19.01 3.88 20.77
CA ILE A 532 17.88 2.98 20.46
C ILE A 532 18.44 1.58 20.19
N LYS A 533 17.74 0.54 20.66
CA LYS A 533 18.04 -0.87 20.39
C LYS A 533 16.82 -1.76 20.60
N PHE A 534 16.82 -2.97 20.04
CA PHE A 534 15.82 -3.99 20.33
C PHE A 534 16.35 -5.01 21.36
N PHE A 535 15.44 -5.61 22.14
CA PHE A 535 15.77 -6.56 23.20
C PHE A 535 14.78 -7.73 23.26
N GLY A 536 15.26 -8.85 23.82
CA GLY A 536 14.44 -10.00 24.18
C GLY A 536 14.68 -10.45 25.62
N GLN A 537 13.61 -10.92 26.28
CA GLN A 537 13.67 -11.62 27.57
C GLN A 537 13.24 -13.07 27.41
N PHE A 538 14.01 -13.99 28.00
CA PHE A 538 13.89 -15.42 27.75
C PHE A 538 13.98 -16.26 29.03
N GLY A 539 13.55 -17.52 28.93
CA GLY A 539 13.55 -18.53 29.99
C GLY A 539 12.32 -18.46 30.90
N GLU A 540 11.95 -19.59 31.52
CA GLU A 540 10.81 -19.67 32.45
C GLU A 540 10.92 -18.69 33.63
N ASP A 541 12.16 -18.39 34.06
CA ASP A 541 12.46 -17.49 35.19
C ASP A 541 12.60 -16.01 34.79
N TRP A 542 12.38 -15.64 33.51
CA TRP A 542 12.54 -14.27 32.96
C TRP A 542 13.96 -13.70 33.07
N GLY A 543 14.96 -14.54 33.35
CA GLY A 543 16.33 -14.13 33.64
C GLY A 543 17.25 -14.02 32.41
N GLY A 544 16.86 -14.57 31.26
CA GLY A 544 17.62 -14.47 30.02
C GLY A 544 17.42 -13.11 29.38
N TRP A 545 18.50 -12.42 29.01
CA TRP A 545 18.48 -11.12 28.34
C TRP A 545 19.44 -11.13 27.16
N ALA A 546 18.96 -10.69 26.00
CA ALA A 546 19.80 -10.42 24.84
C ALA A 546 19.24 -9.22 24.05
N ASP A 547 20.11 -8.50 23.34
CA ASP A 547 19.78 -7.30 22.59
C ASP A 547 20.56 -7.21 21.28
N THR A 548 20.11 -6.31 20.41
CA THR A 548 20.75 -6.00 19.13
C THR A 548 21.97 -5.09 19.30
N ASN A 549 22.65 -4.79 18.19
CA ASN A 549 23.46 -3.57 18.10
C ASN A 549 22.66 -2.33 18.58
N THR A 550 23.39 -1.34 19.11
CA THR A 550 22.81 -0.09 19.61
C THR A 550 23.09 1.02 18.61
N LEU A 551 22.04 1.69 18.14
CA LEU A 551 22.15 2.90 17.34
C LEU A 551 22.16 4.11 18.25
N GLY A 552 23.02 5.08 17.96
CA GLY A 552 23.17 6.32 18.71
C GLY A 552 22.65 7.54 17.96
N ALA A 553 22.72 8.72 18.58
CA ALA A 553 22.28 9.99 17.97
C ALA A 553 22.84 10.28 16.57
N GLY A 554 24.05 9.79 16.25
CA GLY A 554 24.71 9.99 14.96
C GLY A 554 24.16 9.14 13.82
N ASP A 555 23.35 8.13 14.12
CA ASP A 555 22.72 7.23 13.14
C ASP A 555 21.37 7.77 12.65
N PHE A 556 20.93 8.92 13.18
CA PHE A 556 19.66 9.56 12.84
C PHE A 556 19.86 11.00 12.35
N THR A 557 19.06 11.40 11.37
CA THR A 557 18.84 12.78 10.99
C THR A 557 17.61 13.31 11.75
N ALA A 558 17.87 14.10 12.80
CA ALA A 558 16.80 14.71 13.57
C ALA A 558 15.97 15.70 12.72
N GLY A 559 14.65 15.63 12.84
CA GLY A 559 13.67 16.36 12.02
C GLY A 559 13.30 15.65 10.71
N ALA A 560 13.67 14.38 10.53
CA ALA A 560 13.38 13.59 9.34
C ALA A 560 13.05 12.13 9.70
N TRP A 561 12.44 11.42 8.76
CA TRP A 561 12.30 9.97 8.80
C TRP A 561 13.64 9.29 8.54
N ASN A 562 13.91 8.21 9.26
CA ASN A 562 15.12 7.44 9.17
C ASN A 562 14.76 5.97 9.08
N GLU A 563 15.04 5.37 7.93
CA GLU A 563 15.06 3.92 7.81
C GLU A 563 16.36 3.43 8.46
N VAL A 564 16.23 2.66 9.54
CA VAL A 564 17.33 2.18 10.35
C VAL A 564 17.27 0.68 10.53
N VAL A 565 18.45 0.06 10.56
CA VAL A 565 18.59 -1.40 10.63
C VAL A 565 19.31 -1.81 11.91
N PHE A 566 18.71 -2.72 12.66
CA PHE A 566 19.28 -3.38 13.82
C PHE A 566 19.55 -4.84 13.52
N THR A 567 20.65 -5.37 14.02
CA THR A 567 21.03 -6.78 13.88
C THR A 567 21.33 -7.36 15.26
N GLY A 568 20.88 -8.59 15.51
CA GLY A 568 21.09 -9.24 16.80
C GLY A 568 20.98 -10.75 16.75
N ASN A 569 21.95 -11.43 17.38
CA ASN A 569 21.89 -12.86 17.64
C ASN A 569 21.53 -13.10 19.12
N PHE A 570 20.24 -13.30 19.38
CA PHE A 570 19.71 -13.44 20.73
C PHE A 570 20.13 -14.75 21.40
N SER A 571 20.24 -15.83 20.62
CA SER A 571 20.68 -17.16 21.09
C SER A 571 22.14 -17.21 21.57
N ALA A 572 22.97 -16.26 21.13
CA ALA A 572 24.36 -16.17 21.57
C ALA A 572 24.49 -15.77 23.05
N SER A 573 23.49 -15.09 23.61
CA SER A 573 23.56 -14.48 24.95
C SER A 573 22.49 -14.98 25.93
N ALA A 574 21.44 -15.67 25.45
CA ALA A 574 20.36 -16.21 26.27
C ALA A 574 19.84 -17.56 25.74
N ASP A 575 19.22 -18.36 26.62
CA ASP A 575 18.46 -19.55 26.21
C ASP A 575 17.10 -19.11 25.66
N VAL A 576 16.98 -19.11 24.34
CA VAL A 576 15.81 -18.61 23.60
C VAL A 576 14.66 -19.64 23.48
N SER A 577 14.78 -20.81 24.12
CA SER A 577 13.77 -21.87 24.04
C SER A 577 12.40 -21.48 24.62
N VAL A 578 12.36 -20.47 25.48
CA VAL A 578 11.13 -19.89 26.04
C VAL A 578 11.21 -18.38 25.89
N VAL A 579 10.41 -17.81 25.00
CA VAL A 579 10.32 -16.36 24.78
C VAL A 579 9.30 -15.76 25.73
N GLN A 580 9.72 -14.80 26.55
CA GLN A 580 8.82 -14.08 27.47
C GLN A 580 8.41 -12.72 26.92
N ARG A 581 9.35 -12.02 26.25
CA ARG A 581 9.14 -10.65 25.77
C ARG A 581 10.11 -10.31 24.65
N PHE A 582 9.62 -9.50 23.72
CA PHE A 582 10.43 -8.82 22.71
C PHE A 582 9.98 -7.35 22.63
N GLY A 583 10.92 -6.44 22.40
CA GLY A 583 10.63 -5.01 22.48
C GLY A 583 11.78 -4.10 22.07
N MET A 584 11.53 -2.79 22.18
CA MET A 584 12.47 -1.72 21.83
C MET A 584 12.81 -0.90 23.08
N GLN A 585 14.09 -0.57 23.27
CA GLN A 585 14.56 0.31 24.33
C GLN A 585 15.17 1.58 23.73
N LEU A 586 14.78 2.72 24.28
CA LEU A 586 15.36 4.03 23.97
C LEU A 586 15.82 4.73 25.25
N GLY A 587 16.90 5.51 25.19
CA GLY A 587 17.38 6.22 26.37
C GLY A 587 18.53 7.18 26.09
N GLY A 588 19.11 7.73 27.15
CA GLY A 588 20.16 8.75 27.05
C GLY A 588 19.62 10.16 26.79
N VAL A 589 18.31 10.36 27.02
CA VAL A 589 17.65 11.65 26.90
C VAL A 589 17.73 12.38 28.25
N SER A 590 18.33 13.55 28.24
CA SER A 590 18.65 14.33 29.45
C SER A 590 17.73 15.54 29.67
N THR A 591 16.93 15.92 28.66
CA THR A 591 16.01 17.06 28.71
C THR A 591 14.58 16.65 28.35
N SER A 592 13.59 17.40 28.86
CA SER A 592 12.18 17.19 28.51
C SER A 592 11.94 17.44 27.02
N LYS A 593 11.08 16.60 26.42
CA LYS A 593 10.71 16.63 25.00
C LYS A 593 9.21 16.84 24.88
N SER A 594 8.79 17.54 23.82
CA SER A 594 7.38 17.85 23.54
C SER A 594 6.85 17.14 22.30
N GLU A 595 7.73 16.71 21.39
CA GLU A 595 7.39 15.98 20.17
C GLU A 595 7.60 14.48 20.38
N ALA A 596 6.66 13.69 19.85
CA ALA A 596 6.70 12.24 19.90
C ALA A 596 7.68 11.69 18.85
N ILE A 597 8.35 10.60 19.18
CA ILE A 597 9.05 9.78 18.19
C ILE A 597 7.98 8.97 17.47
N LEU A 598 8.02 8.93 16.13
CA LEU A 598 7.06 8.14 15.34
C LEU A 598 7.76 6.92 14.75
N ILE A 599 7.06 5.80 14.68
CA ILE A 599 7.52 4.58 14.02
C ILE A 599 6.47 4.20 12.99
N ASP A 600 6.84 4.30 11.72
CA ASP A 600 5.95 4.08 10.57
C ASP A 600 5.90 2.59 10.22
N SER A 601 7.04 1.93 10.22
CA SER A 601 7.09 0.50 9.98
C SER A 601 8.10 -0.18 10.89
N LEU A 602 7.80 -1.44 11.21
CA LEU A 602 8.70 -2.34 11.89
C LEU A 602 8.63 -3.71 11.24
N VAL A 603 9.76 -4.14 10.71
CA VAL A 603 9.94 -5.39 9.99
C VAL A 603 11.02 -6.20 10.69
N VAL A 604 10.74 -7.46 11.00
CA VAL A 604 11.69 -8.43 11.57
C VAL A 604 11.87 -9.56 10.59
N GLU A 605 13.11 -9.80 10.22
CA GLU A 605 13.53 -10.77 9.22
C GLU A 605 14.57 -11.72 9.82
N GLY A 606 14.62 -12.93 9.28
CA GLY A 606 15.70 -13.85 9.57
C GLY A 606 16.98 -13.41 8.88
N PRO A 607 18.06 -14.21 8.98
CA PRO A 607 19.12 -14.06 8.03
C PRO A 607 18.52 -14.27 6.63
N PRO A 608 18.88 -13.46 5.63
CA PRO A 608 18.56 -13.80 4.25
C PRO A 608 19.03 -15.25 4.01
N GLU A 609 18.22 -16.04 3.30
CA GLU A 609 18.60 -17.41 2.97
C GLU A 609 20.00 -17.35 2.32
N GLU A 610 20.93 -18.20 2.75
CA GLU A 610 22.23 -18.29 2.07
C GLU A 610 21.92 -18.52 0.59
N ALA A 611 22.30 -17.54 -0.24
CA ALA A 611 21.91 -17.52 -1.63
C ALA A 611 22.19 -18.90 -2.26
N PRO A 612 21.20 -19.49 -2.96
CA PRO A 612 21.29 -20.87 -3.40
C PRO A 612 22.59 -21.05 -4.18
N THR A 613 23.38 -22.04 -3.77
CA THR A 613 24.62 -22.36 -4.47
C THR A 613 24.33 -23.40 -5.54
N ALA A 614 24.80 -23.15 -6.75
CA ALA A 614 24.73 -24.10 -7.85
C ALA A 614 26.14 -24.45 -8.35
N THR A 615 26.28 -25.63 -8.95
CA THR A 615 27.49 -25.97 -9.71
C THR A 615 27.56 -25.05 -10.93
N GLN A 616 28.45 -24.08 -10.88
CA GLN A 616 28.70 -23.09 -11.93
C GLN A 616 29.69 -23.62 -12.99
N PHE A 617 30.47 -24.64 -12.63
CA PHE A 617 31.40 -25.31 -13.53
C PHE A 617 31.64 -26.74 -13.05
N ILE A 618 31.70 -27.69 -13.98
CA ILE A 618 32.11 -29.07 -13.71
C ILE A 618 32.97 -29.61 -14.86
N ALA A 619 34.06 -30.30 -14.53
CA ALA A 619 34.84 -31.13 -15.44
C ALA A 619 34.84 -32.58 -14.95
N THR A 620 34.27 -33.49 -15.76
CA THR A 620 34.11 -34.92 -15.46
C THR A 620 35.05 -35.81 -16.27
N PHE A 621 35.73 -35.28 -17.28
CA PHE A 621 36.72 -35.97 -18.12
C PHE A 621 36.23 -37.28 -18.78
N ASP A 622 34.90 -37.47 -18.89
CA ASP A 622 34.27 -38.70 -19.39
C ASP A 622 34.66 -39.03 -20.83
N SER A 623 34.94 -38.00 -21.63
CA SER A 623 35.17 -38.14 -23.08
C SER A 623 36.51 -37.57 -23.56
N ASP A 624 37.02 -36.54 -22.90
CA ASP A 624 38.34 -35.96 -23.15
C ASP A 624 38.92 -35.30 -21.88
N VAL A 625 39.90 -34.41 -22.01
CA VAL A 625 40.57 -33.75 -20.88
C VAL A 625 39.85 -32.48 -20.41
N ASP A 626 38.62 -32.24 -20.87
CA ASP A 626 37.79 -31.05 -20.62
C ASP A 626 38.57 -29.74 -20.80
N GLY A 627 39.40 -29.71 -21.85
CA GLY A 627 40.24 -28.55 -22.19
C GLY A 627 41.27 -28.15 -21.13
N TYR A 628 41.70 -29.06 -20.25
CA TYR A 628 42.87 -28.84 -19.41
C TYR A 628 44.18 -28.96 -20.20
N GLU A 629 45.11 -28.04 -19.95
CA GLU A 629 46.41 -27.97 -20.62
C GLU A 629 47.57 -27.78 -19.63
N SER A 630 48.78 -28.17 -20.07
CA SER A 630 50.01 -27.99 -19.28
C SER A 630 50.50 -26.55 -19.34
N LEU A 631 50.85 -25.98 -18.19
CA LEU A 631 51.49 -24.66 -18.11
C LEU A 631 53.03 -24.69 -18.15
N SER A 632 53.65 -25.83 -18.46
CA SER A 632 55.13 -25.98 -18.48
C SER A 632 55.88 -24.98 -19.38
N ALA A 633 55.22 -24.40 -20.38
CA ALA A 633 55.80 -23.39 -21.26
C ALA A 633 55.83 -21.97 -20.65
N SER A 634 54.95 -21.68 -19.69
CA SER A 634 54.73 -20.35 -19.12
C SER A 634 55.00 -20.29 -17.61
N TRP A 635 55.01 -21.43 -16.94
CA TRP A 635 55.22 -21.58 -15.50
C TRP A 635 56.42 -22.48 -15.22
N ASP A 636 56.97 -22.35 -14.01
CA ASP A 636 58.04 -23.22 -13.54
C ASP A 636 57.49 -24.61 -13.20
N SER A 637 57.05 -25.39 -14.18
CA SER A 637 56.46 -26.72 -13.97
C SER A 637 56.97 -27.77 -14.96
N ALA A 638 56.90 -29.04 -14.56
CA ALA A 638 57.27 -30.18 -15.38
C ALA A 638 56.37 -30.28 -16.63
N GLU A 639 56.95 -30.77 -17.73
CA GLU A 639 56.14 -31.22 -18.87
C GLU A 639 55.29 -32.41 -18.43
N VAL A 640 54.03 -32.45 -18.89
CA VAL A 640 53.10 -33.53 -18.53
C VAL A 640 52.44 -34.10 -19.77
N VAL A 641 52.13 -35.39 -19.73
CA VAL A 641 51.24 -36.04 -20.69
C VAL A 641 49.85 -36.12 -20.06
N LEU A 642 48.87 -35.51 -20.73
CA LEU A 642 47.46 -35.52 -20.33
C LEU A 642 46.67 -36.51 -21.20
N ALA A 643 45.80 -37.29 -20.58
CA ALA A 643 44.85 -38.16 -21.26
C ALA A 643 43.60 -38.35 -20.40
N SER A 644 42.43 -38.53 -21.01
CA SER A 644 41.28 -39.13 -20.33
C SER A 644 41.48 -40.64 -20.28
N VAL A 645 41.44 -41.22 -19.07
CA VAL A 645 41.57 -42.65 -18.82
C VAL A 645 40.50 -43.07 -17.84
N ASP A 646 39.62 -43.98 -18.28
CA ASP A 646 38.51 -44.51 -17.47
C ASP A 646 37.61 -43.44 -16.83
N GLY A 647 37.39 -42.33 -17.54
CA GLY A 647 36.55 -41.22 -17.08
C GLY A 647 37.25 -40.23 -16.14
N ALA A 648 38.59 -40.27 -16.05
CA ALA A 648 39.35 -39.32 -15.24
C ALA A 648 40.51 -38.69 -16.03
N LEU A 649 40.90 -37.47 -15.64
CA LEU A 649 42.10 -36.81 -16.16
C LEU A 649 43.36 -37.49 -15.59
N SER A 650 44.04 -38.26 -16.43
CA SER A 650 45.34 -38.85 -16.13
C SER A 650 46.47 -37.88 -16.47
N VAL A 651 47.24 -37.50 -15.46
CA VAL A 651 48.38 -36.59 -15.57
C VAL A 651 49.68 -37.32 -15.27
N THR A 652 50.54 -37.50 -16.27
CA THR A 652 51.85 -38.15 -16.12
C THR A 652 52.99 -37.14 -16.27
N PRO A 653 53.68 -36.75 -15.19
CA PRO A 653 54.75 -35.76 -15.25
C PRO A 653 56.10 -36.33 -15.70
N ASP A 654 56.87 -35.53 -16.44
CA ASP A 654 58.30 -35.74 -16.68
C ASP A 654 59.14 -34.96 -15.66
N TRP A 655 59.57 -35.66 -14.62
CA TRP A 655 60.38 -35.10 -13.52
C TRP A 655 61.85 -34.84 -13.88
N SER A 656 62.25 -34.90 -15.15
CA SER A 656 63.65 -34.72 -15.57
C SER A 656 64.22 -33.32 -15.32
N SER A 657 63.37 -32.30 -15.18
CA SER A 657 63.81 -30.90 -15.12
C SER A 657 63.20 -30.06 -13.99
N ARG A 658 61.98 -30.36 -13.54
CA ARG A 658 61.22 -29.59 -12.54
C ARG A 658 60.56 -30.54 -11.53
N ASP A 659 60.11 -30.03 -10.39
CA ASP A 659 59.57 -30.79 -9.24
C ASP A 659 58.13 -30.40 -8.85
N GLN A 660 57.44 -29.67 -9.73
CA GLN A 660 56.02 -29.32 -9.59
C GLN A 660 55.29 -29.42 -10.92
N VAL A 661 53.96 -29.56 -10.87
CA VAL A 661 53.05 -29.60 -12.02
C VAL A 661 52.06 -28.46 -11.90
N ALA A 662 51.72 -27.82 -13.02
CA ALA A 662 50.68 -26.81 -13.11
C ALA A 662 49.82 -27.07 -14.36
N LEU A 663 48.51 -27.13 -14.17
CA LEU A 663 47.50 -27.34 -15.21
C LEU A 663 46.53 -26.18 -15.20
N ASN A 664 46.05 -25.77 -16.37
CA ASN A 664 45.03 -24.73 -16.52
C ASN A 664 43.86 -25.24 -17.34
N ARG A 665 42.65 -24.85 -16.98
CA ARG A 665 41.47 -25.00 -17.82
C ARG A 665 41.49 -23.91 -18.91
N ALA A 666 41.69 -24.31 -20.16
CA ALA A 666 41.78 -23.36 -21.27
C ALA A 666 40.43 -22.67 -21.54
N ASN A 667 40.47 -21.34 -21.72
CA ASN A 667 39.29 -20.53 -22.05
C ASN A 667 38.16 -20.58 -20.98
N ILE A 668 38.52 -20.65 -19.70
CA ILE A 668 37.57 -20.60 -18.58
C ILE A 668 36.65 -19.36 -18.63
N VAL A 669 37.13 -18.25 -19.20
CA VAL A 669 36.37 -17.01 -19.41
C VAL A 669 35.11 -17.18 -20.26
N ALA A 670 35.02 -18.25 -21.05
CA ALA A 670 33.85 -18.56 -21.87
C ALA A 670 32.78 -19.37 -21.13
N GLU A 671 33.04 -19.80 -19.90
CA GLU A 671 32.02 -20.39 -19.04
C GLU A 671 31.16 -19.23 -18.49
N ASP A 672 29.91 -19.13 -18.95
CA ASP A 672 29.05 -17.99 -18.64
C ASP A 672 28.49 -18.01 -17.21
N GLU A 673 28.53 -19.17 -16.55
CA GLU A 673 27.90 -19.43 -15.25
C GLU A 673 28.83 -19.19 -14.05
N ILE A 674 30.15 -19.02 -14.25
CA ILE A 674 31.10 -18.81 -13.15
C ILE A 674 31.02 -17.37 -12.64
N ASP A 675 30.65 -17.22 -11.38
CA ASP A 675 30.57 -15.95 -10.65
C ASP A 675 31.40 -16.00 -9.36
N PHE A 676 32.27 -15.00 -9.19
CA PHE A 676 33.12 -14.82 -8.01
C PHE A 676 32.63 -13.70 -7.09
N SER A 677 31.50 -13.06 -7.40
CA SER A 677 30.92 -11.97 -6.62
C SER A 677 30.61 -12.39 -5.17
N GLY A 678 30.27 -13.66 -4.96
CA GLY A 678 30.07 -14.29 -3.65
C GLY A 678 31.09 -15.39 -3.30
N PRO A 679 30.94 -16.04 -2.13
CA PRO A 679 31.75 -17.19 -1.77
C PRO A 679 31.66 -18.31 -2.80
N ILE A 680 32.78 -19.00 -3.03
CA ILE A 680 32.84 -20.16 -3.93
C ILE A 680 33.38 -21.40 -3.21
N THR A 681 32.90 -22.56 -3.57
CA THR A 681 33.41 -23.86 -3.14
C THR A 681 33.99 -24.60 -4.34
N ILE A 682 35.23 -25.05 -4.21
CA ILE A 682 35.93 -25.83 -5.24
C ILE A 682 36.06 -27.27 -4.76
N LYS A 683 35.60 -28.23 -5.56
CA LYS A 683 35.71 -29.67 -5.30
C LYS A 683 36.53 -30.37 -6.38
N ALA A 684 37.19 -31.46 -6.01
CA ALA A 684 37.79 -32.40 -6.95
C ALA A 684 37.98 -33.77 -6.30
N ASP A 685 37.85 -34.83 -7.09
CA ASP A 685 38.30 -36.17 -6.73
C ASP A 685 39.73 -36.36 -7.25
N VAL A 686 40.63 -36.86 -6.40
CA VAL A 686 42.05 -37.03 -6.74
C VAL A 686 42.54 -38.40 -6.31
N PHE A 687 43.17 -39.13 -7.24
CA PHE A 687 43.91 -40.35 -6.98
C PHE A 687 45.41 -40.08 -7.07
N LEU A 688 46.12 -40.36 -5.98
CA LEU A 688 47.58 -40.29 -5.94
C LEU A 688 48.20 -41.69 -5.98
N PRO A 689 49.24 -41.94 -6.79
CA PRO A 689 50.02 -43.17 -6.71
C PRO A 689 50.53 -43.46 -5.29
N ALA A 690 50.56 -44.73 -4.89
CA ALA A 690 51.01 -45.15 -3.56
C ALA A 690 52.41 -44.64 -3.16
N GLY A 691 53.26 -44.32 -4.14
CA GLY A 691 54.60 -43.74 -3.91
C GLY A 691 54.59 -42.32 -3.31
N TYR A 692 53.44 -41.64 -3.28
CA TYR A 692 53.26 -40.37 -2.58
C TYR A 692 53.13 -40.52 -1.06
N ALA A 693 52.99 -41.74 -0.54
CA ALA A 693 52.97 -41.98 0.90
C ALA A 693 54.22 -41.41 1.59
N ASP A 694 54.04 -40.72 2.72
CA ASP A 694 55.08 -40.06 3.51
C ASP A 694 55.90 -38.98 2.75
N SER A 695 55.35 -38.44 1.65
CA SER A 695 56.00 -37.40 0.85
C SER A 695 55.69 -35.98 1.33
N GLY A 696 56.47 -34.99 0.88
CA GLY A 696 56.26 -33.57 1.16
C GLY A 696 55.22 -32.90 0.25
N LEU A 697 54.25 -33.66 -0.27
CA LEU A 697 53.26 -33.17 -1.24
C LEU A 697 52.49 -31.96 -0.69
N TRP A 698 52.46 -30.90 -1.51
CA TRP A 698 51.48 -29.83 -1.45
C TRP A 698 50.66 -29.83 -2.74
N PHE A 699 49.37 -29.52 -2.64
CA PHE A 699 48.41 -29.48 -3.74
C PHE A 699 47.48 -28.28 -3.55
N GLN A 700 47.17 -27.54 -4.61
CA GLN A 700 46.35 -26.33 -4.52
C GLN A 700 45.63 -26.02 -5.83
N PHE A 701 44.58 -25.21 -5.72
CA PHE A 701 43.94 -24.54 -6.85
C PHE A 701 44.51 -23.13 -6.99
N PHE A 702 44.51 -22.59 -8.21
CA PHE A 702 44.85 -21.19 -8.47
C PHE A 702 43.86 -20.56 -9.43
N LEU A 703 43.59 -19.27 -9.23
CA LEU A 703 42.66 -18.46 -9.98
C LEU A 703 43.37 -17.18 -10.49
N GLN A 704 42.87 -16.59 -11.57
CA GLN A 704 43.14 -15.20 -11.92
C GLN A 704 41.85 -14.48 -12.32
N ASP A 705 41.65 -13.28 -11.78
CA ASP A 705 40.53 -12.41 -12.13
C ASP A 705 40.62 -11.85 -13.56
N GLY A 706 39.63 -11.05 -13.98
CA GLY A 706 39.61 -10.36 -15.27
C GLY A 706 40.81 -9.45 -15.56
N ASN A 707 41.50 -9.00 -14.52
CA ASN A 707 42.66 -8.10 -14.58
C ASN A 707 44.01 -8.84 -14.49
N TRP A 708 43.99 -10.18 -14.50
CA TRP A 708 45.18 -11.05 -14.34
C TRP A 708 45.82 -11.01 -12.94
N THR A 709 45.06 -10.63 -11.90
CA THR A 709 45.49 -10.67 -10.51
C THR A 709 45.50 -12.13 -10.01
N PRO A 710 46.65 -12.67 -9.57
CA PRO A 710 46.74 -14.06 -9.14
C PRO A 710 46.21 -14.28 -7.73
N PHE A 711 45.47 -15.36 -7.53
CA PHE A 711 45.09 -15.87 -6.23
C PHE A 711 45.34 -17.37 -6.15
N THR A 712 46.00 -17.80 -5.07
CA THR A 712 46.19 -19.21 -4.76
C THR A 712 45.26 -19.58 -3.61
N VAL A 713 44.38 -20.54 -3.86
CA VAL A 713 43.44 -21.04 -2.86
C VAL A 713 44.24 -21.82 -1.82
N PRO A 714 43.95 -21.66 -0.50
CA PRO A 714 44.63 -22.42 0.55
C PRO A 714 44.75 -23.92 0.22
N GLY A 715 46.00 -24.40 0.18
CA GLY A 715 46.33 -25.71 -0.38
C GLY A 715 46.18 -26.89 0.59
N PHE A 716 45.95 -28.05 0.01
CA PHE A 716 45.96 -29.38 0.62
C PHE A 716 47.40 -29.93 0.73
N ASN A 717 47.59 -30.89 1.61
CA ASN A 717 48.87 -31.60 1.75
C ASN A 717 48.62 -33.12 1.78
N ILE A 718 49.70 -33.91 1.88
CA ILE A 718 49.59 -35.38 1.85
C ILE A 718 48.59 -35.98 2.85
N SER A 719 48.29 -35.30 3.97
CA SER A 719 47.31 -35.78 4.96
C SER A 719 45.86 -35.72 4.50
N ASN A 720 45.57 -34.95 3.44
CA ASN A 720 44.24 -34.87 2.84
C ASN A 720 43.95 -36.02 1.86
N PHE A 721 44.96 -36.83 1.53
CA PHE A 721 44.85 -37.88 0.53
C PHE A 721 45.18 -39.25 1.13
N ALA A 722 44.67 -40.30 0.50
CA ALA A 722 45.04 -41.68 0.78
C ALA A 722 45.78 -42.26 -0.44
N PRO A 723 47.13 -42.17 -0.53
CA PRO A 723 47.86 -42.65 -1.69
C PRO A 723 47.58 -44.12 -1.99
N GLY A 724 47.17 -44.41 -3.23
CA GLY A 724 46.69 -45.71 -3.68
C GLY A 724 45.17 -45.87 -3.72
N ASP A 725 44.42 -44.89 -3.21
CA ASP A 725 42.95 -44.79 -3.27
C ASP A 725 42.52 -43.37 -3.71
N TRP A 726 41.25 -43.22 -4.09
CA TRP A 726 40.65 -41.92 -4.42
C TRP A 726 40.33 -41.12 -3.16
N ALA A 727 40.50 -39.80 -3.23
CA ALA A 727 40.12 -38.87 -2.17
C ALA A 727 39.41 -37.64 -2.77
N SER A 728 38.25 -37.29 -2.20
CA SER A 728 37.54 -36.05 -2.51
C SER A 728 38.09 -34.91 -1.67
N ILE A 729 38.51 -33.84 -2.33
CA ILE A 729 38.98 -32.61 -1.70
C ILE A 729 37.99 -31.48 -1.96
N GLU A 730 37.78 -30.65 -0.95
CA GLU A 730 36.83 -29.54 -0.96
C GLU A 730 37.44 -28.34 -0.22
N VAL A 731 37.31 -27.15 -0.79
CA VAL A 731 37.74 -25.90 -0.17
C VAL A 731 36.76 -24.78 -0.50
N THR A 732 36.32 -24.06 0.53
CA THR A 732 35.50 -22.85 0.38
C THR A 732 36.39 -21.61 0.49
N VAL A 733 36.23 -20.70 -0.48
CA VAL A 733 36.83 -19.38 -0.53
C VAL A 733 35.75 -18.36 -0.21
N SER A 734 35.82 -17.76 0.96
CA SER A 734 34.90 -16.68 1.39
C SER A 734 35.53 -15.29 1.31
N GLU A 735 36.85 -15.19 1.15
CA GLU A 735 37.58 -13.92 1.06
C GLU A 735 38.64 -13.99 -0.05
N PHE A 736 38.63 -13.00 -0.94
CA PHE A 736 39.61 -12.83 -2.01
C PHE A 736 40.68 -11.79 -1.61
N PRO A 737 41.92 -11.87 -2.12
CA PRO A 737 42.99 -10.98 -1.72
C PRO A 737 42.77 -9.55 -2.23
N GLU A 738 43.36 -8.56 -1.56
CA GLU A 738 43.28 -7.14 -1.95
C GLU A 738 43.70 -6.95 -3.42
N GLY A 739 42.81 -6.37 -4.22
CA GLY A 739 43.02 -6.11 -5.64
C GLY A 739 42.54 -7.22 -6.59
N PHE A 740 42.01 -8.33 -6.08
CA PHE A 740 41.31 -9.33 -6.89
C PHE A 740 39.88 -8.84 -7.18
N ASP A 741 39.56 -8.67 -8.45
CA ASP A 741 38.29 -8.11 -8.93
C ASP A 741 37.27 -9.23 -9.15
N THR A 742 36.42 -9.46 -8.15
CA THR A 742 35.38 -10.49 -8.15
C THR A 742 34.23 -10.22 -9.11
N ALA A 743 34.09 -8.97 -9.59
CA ALA A 743 33.04 -8.60 -10.56
C ALA A 743 33.42 -8.94 -12.02
N LEU A 744 34.66 -9.35 -12.26
CA LEU A 744 35.13 -9.71 -13.59
C LEU A 744 35.29 -11.23 -13.71
N LYS A 745 34.91 -11.75 -14.88
CA LYS A 745 35.06 -13.18 -15.20
C LYS A 745 36.50 -13.68 -15.00
N PRO A 746 36.69 -14.93 -14.53
CA PRO A 746 38.01 -15.54 -14.43
C PRO A 746 38.74 -15.56 -15.77
N GLN A 747 40.03 -15.25 -15.74
CA GLN A 747 40.93 -15.48 -16.87
C GLN A 747 41.65 -16.82 -16.77
N MET A 748 41.86 -17.33 -15.56
CA MET A 748 42.47 -18.65 -15.34
C MET A 748 41.88 -19.36 -14.12
N PHE A 749 41.72 -20.68 -14.25
CA PHE A 749 41.40 -21.61 -13.18
C PHE A 749 42.22 -22.87 -13.40
N GLY A 750 42.97 -23.30 -12.38
CA GLY A 750 43.89 -24.40 -12.56
C GLY A 750 44.32 -25.09 -11.27
N ILE A 751 45.04 -26.19 -11.47
CA ILE A 751 45.48 -27.11 -10.42
C ILE A 751 47.00 -27.15 -10.40
N GLN A 752 47.58 -27.13 -9.22
CA GLN A 752 49.02 -27.17 -9.03
C GLN A 752 49.41 -28.08 -7.87
N TRP A 753 50.49 -28.86 -8.03
CA TRP A 753 51.06 -29.61 -6.93
C TRP A 753 52.57 -29.80 -7.08
N GLY A 754 53.24 -30.10 -5.97
CA GLY A 754 54.68 -30.31 -5.93
C GLY A 754 55.17 -30.82 -4.58
N GLY A 755 56.48 -30.77 -4.36
CA GLY A 755 57.10 -31.25 -3.10
C GLY A 755 57.37 -32.76 -3.06
N ALA A 756 57.03 -33.49 -4.13
CA ALA A 756 57.36 -34.90 -4.33
C ALA A 756 57.37 -35.28 -5.82
N THR A 757 58.45 -35.92 -6.28
CA THR A 757 58.60 -36.45 -7.64
C THR A 757 58.39 -37.97 -7.62
N VAL A 758 57.18 -38.41 -7.90
CA VAL A 758 56.81 -39.83 -7.88
C VAL A 758 56.46 -40.28 -9.29
N ASP A 759 57.04 -41.41 -9.72
CA ASP A 759 56.72 -42.01 -11.01
C ASP A 759 55.30 -42.63 -10.97
N GLY A 760 54.43 -42.19 -11.87
CA GLY A 760 53.05 -42.64 -11.95
C GLY A 760 52.10 -41.50 -12.35
N ALA A 761 50.92 -41.85 -12.86
CA ALA A 761 49.91 -40.86 -13.20
C ALA A 761 49.12 -40.45 -11.94
N VAL A 762 48.94 -39.15 -11.74
CA VAL A 762 47.91 -38.62 -10.84
C VAL A 762 46.61 -38.58 -11.63
N LEU A 763 45.52 -39.11 -11.06
CA LEU A 763 44.20 -39.03 -11.69
C LEU A 763 43.37 -37.96 -10.98
N ILE A 764 42.63 -37.16 -11.74
CA ILE A 764 41.75 -36.11 -11.22
C ILE A 764 40.39 -36.26 -11.90
N ASP A 765 39.32 -36.14 -11.14
CA ASP A 765 37.94 -36.25 -11.61
C ASP A 765 37.03 -35.25 -10.86
N ASN A 766 35.83 -35.00 -11.38
CA ASN A 766 34.78 -34.15 -10.80
C ASN A 766 35.30 -32.81 -10.26
N VAL A 767 36.03 -32.05 -11.10
CA VAL A 767 36.49 -30.72 -10.70
C VAL A 767 35.33 -29.76 -10.82
N GLU A 768 34.80 -29.31 -9.70
CA GLU A 768 33.61 -28.45 -9.63
C GLU A 768 33.95 -27.08 -9.04
N ILE A 769 33.34 -26.03 -9.59
CA ILE A 769 33.19 -24.73 -8.93
C ILE A 769 31.70 -24.57 -8.63
N ILE A 770 31.41 -24.40 -7.36
CA ILE A 770 30.07 -24.13 -6.83
C ILE A 770 30.11 -22.69 -6.33
N GLY A 771 29.13 -21.88 -6.69
CA GLY A 771 29.07 -20.49 -6.26
C GLY A 771 27.62 -20.03 -6.13
N VAL A 772 27.47 -18.85 -5.55
CA VAL A 772 26.18 -18.16 -5.40
C VAL A 772 25.58 -17.90 -6.79
N THR A 773 24.31 -18.28 -7.03
CA THR A 773 23.57 -17.82 -8.22
C THR A 773 23.02 -16.42 -7.99
N GLU A 774 22.69 -15.68 -9.05
CA GLU A 774 21.97 -14.40 -8.93
C GLU A 774 20.87 -14.55 -7.88
N ASP A 775 20.83 -13.62 -6.91
CA ASP A 775 19.72 -13.46 -5.99
C ASP A 775 18.44 -13.63 -6.81
N THR A 776 17.63 -14.65 -6.51
CA THR A 776 16.25 -14.58 -6.94
C THR A 776 15.63 -13.48 -6.10
N GLU A 777 15.81 -12.22 -6.50
CA GLU A 777 14.87 -11.17 -6.13
C GLU A 777 13.47 -11.75 -6.32
N ALA A 778 12.58 -11.50 -5.36
CA ALA A 778 11.22 -12.04 -5.39
C ALA A 778 10.56 -11.70 -6.73
N GLU A 779 10.48 -12.68 -7.63
CA GLU A 779 9.90 -12.50 -8.96
C GLU A 779 8.40 -12.70 -8.82
N VAL A 780 7.61 -11.71 -9.23
CA VAL A 780 6.15 -11.83 -9.31
C VAL A 780 5.82 -12.83 -10.43
N VAL A 781 5.44 -14.05 -10.04
CA VAL A 781 5.09 -15.15 -10.96
C VAL A 781 3.60 -15.19 -11.30
N LEU A 782 2.77 -14.53 -10.50
CA LEU A 782 1.36 -14.31 -10.77
C LEU A 782 0.93 -13.00 -10.13
N ALA A 783 0.21 -12.16 -10.87
CA ALA A 783 -0.52 -11.00 -10.34
C ALA A 783 -1.88 -10.95 -11.01
N ILE A 784 -2.94 -10.78 -10.20
CA ILE A 784 -4.32 -10.60 -10.65
C ILE A 784 -4.91 -9.46 -9.82
N ASP A 785 -5.14 -8.33 -10.47
CA ASP A 785 -5.73 -7.11 -9.89
C ASP A 785 -7.25 -7.00 -10.16
N PHE A 786 -7.83 -8.03 -10.81
CA PHE A 786 -9.25 -8.10 -11.14
C PHE A 786 -9.79 -6.87 -11.89
N ALA A 787 -8.90 -6.18 -12.63
CA ALA A 787 -9.25 -5.06 -13.46
C ALA A 787 -10.18 -5.46 -14.62
N GLU A 788 -10.16 -6.73 -15.04
CA GLU A 788 -10.99 -7.25 -16.14
C GLU A 788 -12.03 -8.29 -15.69
N GLU A 789 -13.22 -8.26 -16.31
CA GLU A 789 -14.31 -9.23 -16.03
C GLU A 789 -13.87 -10.69 -16.24
N GLN A 790 -12.96 -10.91 -17.20
CA GLN A 790 -12.45 -12.25 -17.51
C GLN A 790 -11.63 -12.85 -16.36
N GLU A 791 -10.92 -12.03 -15.60
CA GLU A 791 -10.12 -12.49 -14.46
C GLU A 791 -11.00 -13.04 -13.34
N VAL A 792 -12.15 -12.41 -13.09
CA VAL A 792 -13.18 -12.94 -12.18
C VAL A 792 -13.82 -14.21 -12.74
N ALA A 793 -14.11 -14.23 -14.04
CA ALA A 793 -14.72 -15.39 -14.70
C ALA A 793 -13.83 -16.64 -14.68
N ASP A 794 -12.50 -16.47 -14.64
CA ASP A 794 -11.53 -17.55 -14.58
C ASP A 794 -11.57 -18.33 -13.25
N PHE A 795 -12.09 -17.75 -12.17
CA PHE A 795 -12.28 -18.44 -10.89
C PHE A 795 -13.55 -19.28 -10.90
N GLY A 796 -13.52 -20.47 -11.51
CA GLY A 796 -14.67 -21.37 -11.61
C GLY A 796 -15.10 -22.01 -10.28
N PHE A 797 -16.32 -22.54 -10.22
CA PHE A 797 -16.79 -23.36 -9.09
C PHE A 797 -15.99 -24.66 -9.00
N ASP A 798 -15.54 -25.04 -7.81
CA ASP A 798 -14.87 -26.32 -7.57
C ASP A 798 -15.60 -27.21 -6.57
N TYR A 799 -16.01 -26.64 -5.44
CA TYR A 799 -16.58 -27.40 -4.32
C TYR A 799 -17.59 -26.57 -3.54
N ALA A 800 -18.60 -27.24 -2.97
CA ALA A 800 -19.48 -26.68 -1.95
C ALA A 800 -19.87 -27.73 -0.90
N GLU A 801 -20.13 -27.25 0.32
CA GLU A 801 -20.62 -28.04 1.44
C GLU A 801 -21.82 -27.35 2.10
N GLY A 802 -22.60 -28.12 2.86
CA GLY A 802 -23.77 -27.64 3.58
C GLY A 802 -25.01 -27.59 2.70
N SER A 803 -25.64 -26.42 2.65
CA SER A 803 -26.82 -26.11 1.85
C SER A 803 -26.51 -25.56 0.46
N LEU A 804 -25.27 -25.11 0.24
CA LEU A 804 -24.82 -24.54 -1.03
C LEU A 804 -24.69 -25.61 -2.13
N THR A 805 -24.93 -25.19 -3.37
CA THR A 805 -24.79 -26.03 -4.57
C THR A 805 -24.21 -25.21 -5.72
N GLU A 806 -23.65 -25.87 -6.72
CA GLU A 806 -23.15 -25.20 -7.93
C GLU A 806 -24.20 -24.31 -8.60
N GLU A 807 -25.46 -24.76 -8.65
CA GLU A 807 -26.57 -23.98 -9.23
C GLU A 807 -26.81 -22.68 -8.46
N LEU A 808 -26.81 -22.74 -7.13
CA LEU A 808 -26.97 -21.56 -6.27
C LEU A 808 -25.77 -20.60 -6.38
N LEU A 809 -24.58 -21.14 -6.62
CA LEU A 809 -23.33 -20.37 -6.70
C LEU A 809 -22.99 -19.87 -8.10
N SER A 810 -23.84 -20.14 -9.10
CA SER A 810 -23.57 -19.79 -10.50
C SER A 810 -23.43 -18.29 -10.74
N GLU A 811 -24.07 -17.46 -9.92
CA GLU A 811 -24.03 -15.99 -9.96
C GLU A 811 -23.30 -15.39 -8.73
N ALA A 812 -22.68 -16.23 -7.89
CA ALA A 812 -22.10 -15.77 -6.63
C ALA A 812 -20.81 -14.95 -6.78
N ARG A 813 -20.16 -15.00 -7.95
CA ARG A 813 -19.00 -14.16 -8.28
C ARG A 813 -19.43 -12.99 -9.13
N ILE A 814 -19.10 -11.78 -8.70
CA ILE A 814 -19.49 -10.56 -9.39
C ILE A 814 -18.24 -9.73 -9.68
N TRP A 815 -18.09 -9.26 -10.92
CA TRP A 815 -17.12 -8.24 -11.27
C TRP A 815 -17.76 -6.86 -11.10
N ALA A 816 -17.34 -6.13 -10.07
CA ALA A 816 -17.92 -4.86 -9.69
C ALA A 816 -16.83 -3.89 -9.23
N TYR A 817 -17.21 -2.62 -9.05
CA TYR A 817 -16.32 -1.64 -8.48
C TYR A 817 -16.09 -1.94 -7.00
N GLY A 818 -14.86 -2.28 -6.63
CA GLY A 818 -14.38 -2.25 -5.24
C GLY A 818 -14.57 -0.87 -4.64
N THR A 819 -14.22 0.16 -5.43
CA THR A 819 -14.49 1.58 -5.22
C THR A 819 -15.07 2.19 -6.50
N GLU A 820 -16.24 2.82 -6.44
CA GLU A 820 -16.83 3.44 -7.63
C GLU A 820 -16.10 4.74 -8.03
N PRO A 821 -16.04 5.05 -9.33
CA PRO A 821 -15.40 6.27 -9.80
C PRO A 821 -16.12 7.50 -9.25
N PHE A 822 -15.34 8.51 -8.85
CA PHE A 822 -15.85 9.78 -8.34
C PHE A 822 -15.15 10.98 -8.97
N GLY A 823 -15.82 12.12 -8.98
CA GLY A 823 -15.29 13.36 -9.53
C GLY A 823 -14.27 14.01 -8.59
N TRP A 824 -13.29 14.71 -9.15
CA TRP A 824 -12.31 15.49 -8.39
C TRP A 824 -11.86 16.74 -9.12
N LEU A 825 -11.51 17.77 -8.35
CA LEU A 825 -10.95 19.02 -8.83
C LEU A 825 -9.68 19.34 -8.05
N ALA A 826 -8.56 19.42 -8.75
CA ALA A 826 -7.26 19.66 -8.13
C ALA A 826 -7.12 21.09 -7.63
N TRP A 827 -6.57 21.25 -6.42
CA TRP A 827 -6.09 22.54 -5.95
C TRP A 827 -4.57 22.65 -6.26
N SER A 828 -4.13 23.64 -7.04
CA SER A 828 -4.88 24.58 -7.90
C SER A 828 -4.05 24.96 -9.13
N TRP A 829 -4.64 25.65 -10.13
CA TRP A 829 -3.91 25.99 -11.35
C TRP A 829 -2.61 26.75 -11.06
N LYS A 830 -2.73 27.91 -10.40
CA LYS A 830 -1.63 28.73 -9.92
C LYS A 830 -2.12 29.76 -8.92
N GLY A 831 -1.26 30.11 -7.96
CA GLY A 831 -1.47 31.27 -7.07
C GLY A 831 -1.31 30.95 -5.60
N ASN A 832 -0.82 29.76 -5.26
CA ASN A 832 -0.63 29.37 -3.88
C ASN A 832 0.46 30.21 -3.20
N GLY A 833 0.21 30.56 -1.95
CA GLY A 833 1.12 31.36 -1.14
C GLY A 833 2.40 30.61 -0.76
N VAL A 834 3.31 31.32 -0.08
CA VAL A 834 4.58 30.75 0.38
C VAL A 834 4.34 29.55 1.30
N GLY A 835 4.97 28.42 0.97
CA GLY A 835 4.82 27.14 1.66
C GLY A 835 3.86 26.17 0.97
N PHE A 836 3.07 26.63 -0.01
CA PHE A 836 2.09 25.82 -0.73
C PHE A 836 2.29 25.85 -2.25
N GLU A 837 3.40 26.41 -2.74
CA GLU A 837 3.70 26.50 -4.18
C GLU A 837 3.77 25.12 -4.86
N ALA A 838 4.02 24.06 -4.09
CA ALA A 838 3.98 22.68 -4.57
C ALA A 838 2.58 22.24 -5.05
N LEU A 839 1.52 22.96 -4.67
CA LEU A 839 0.14 22.73 -5.15
C LEU A 839 -0.16 23.41 -6.49
N ASP A 840 0.70 24.33 -6.96
CA ASP A 840 0.54 24.96 -8.28
C ASP A 840 0.72 23.89 -9.37
N MET A 841 -0.33 23.67 -10.17
CA MET A 841 -0.26 22.77 -11.33
C MET A 841 0.52 23.39 -12.48
N SER A 842 0.55 24.71 -12.61
CA SER A 842 1.30 25.44 -13.63
C SER A 842 2.28 26.44 -13.01
N SER A 843 3.46 26.53 -13.61
CA SER A 843 4.46 27.55 -13.28
C SER A 843 4.08 28.94 -13.82
N GLU A 844 3.18 29.02 -14.80
CA GLU A 844 2.68 30.26 -15.42
C GLU A 844 1.17 30.43 -15.21
N GLU A 845 0.67 31.67 -15.13
CA GLU A 845 -0.76 31.92 -14.90
C GLU A 845 -1.61 31.66 -16.17
N ASP A 846 -1.11 32.04 -17.33
CA ASP A 846 -1.86 32.14 -18.60
C ASP A 846 -1.37 31.17 -19.70
N ALA A 847 -0.57 30.17 -19.34
CA ALA A 847 -0.04 29.18 -20.28
C ALA A 847 0.09 27.80 -19.65
N VAL A 848 0.03 26.76 -20.49
CA VAL A 848 0.33 25.37 -20.08
C VAL A 848 1.84 25.23 -19.85
N ALA A 849 2.24 25.40 -18.60
CA ALA A 849 3.63 25.25 -18.15
C ALA A 849 3.66 24.39 -16.89
N LEU A 850 3.28 23.11 -17.05
CA LEU A 850 3.02 22.19 -15.93
C LEU A 850 4.23 22.04 -15.00
N THR A 851 3.96 22.04 -13.70
CA THR A 851 4.89 21.59 -12.67
C THR A 851 4.92 20.06 -12.61
N GLN A 852 5.71 19.46 -11.70
CA GLN A 852 5.66 18.01 -11.51
C GLN A 852 4.25 17.55 -11.13
N ARG A 853 3.63 18.17 -10.12
CA ARG A 853 2.23 17.91 -9.73
C ARG A 853 1.26 18.10 -10.90
N GLY A 854 1.44 19.16 -11.69
CA GLY A 854 0.63 19.37 -12.89
C GLY A 854 0.75 18.22 -13.90
N THR A 855 1.98 17.73 -14.11
CA THR A 855 2.25 16.58 -14.98
C THR A 855 1.58 15.32 -14.43
N ASP A 856 1.71 15.05 -13.14
CA ASP A 856 1.11 13.90 -12.46
C ASP A 856 -0.42 13.87 -12.62
N LEU A 857 -1.06 15.04 -12.46
CA LEU A 857 -2.52 15.17 -12.53
C LEU A 857 -3.08 15.26 -13.96
N VAL A 858 -2.30 15.71 -14.94
CA VAL A 858 -2.75 15.86 -16.33
C VAL A 858 -2.35 14.65 -17.18
N ASP A 859 -1.05 14.33 -17.18
CA ASP A 859 -0.42 13.34 -18.06
C ASP A 859 -0.27 11.96 -17.40
N GLY A 860 -0.46 11.85 -16.08
CA GLY A 860 -0.37 10.59 -15.35
C GLY A 860 -1.42 9.56 -15.77
N GLU A 861 -1.20 8.29 -15.40
CA GLU A 861 -2.02 7.14 -15.80
C GLU A 861 -3.52 7.26 -15.48
N HIS A 862 -3.85 7.99 -14.40
CA HIS A 862 -5.22 8.30 -13.99
C HIS A 862 -5.54 9.79 -14.08
N GLY A 863 -4.71 10.55 -14.80
CA GLY A 863 -4.81 12.00 -14.95
C GLY A 863 -5.97 12.46 -15.84
N ILE A 864 -6.10 13.78 -15.98
CA ILE A 864 -7.20 14.45 -16.70
C ILE A 864 -7.27 13.99 -18.17
N LEU A 865 -6.15 13.85 -18.88
CA LEU A 865 -6.18 13.51 -20.31
C LEU A 865 -6.72 12.11 -20.60
N LEU A 866 -6.53 11.17 -19.67
CA LEU A 866 -6.98 9.78 -19.82
C LEU A 866 -8.38 9.55 -19.27
N THR A 867 -8.75 10.25 -18.20
CA THR A 867 -10.02 10.00 -17.48
C THR A 867 -11.09 11.06 -17.70
N GLY A 868 -10.72 12.26 -18.16
CA GLY A 868 -11.62 13.36 -18.45
C GLY A 868 -12.47 13.11 -19.69
N GLN A 869 -13.76 13.40 -19.59
CA GLN A 869 -14.70 13.36 -20.72
C GLN A 869 -15.47 14.68 -20.82
N SER A 870 -15.62 15.21 -22.03
CA SER A 870 -16.40 16.42 -22.26
C SER A 870 -17.87 16.19 -21.95
N ALA A 871 -18.50 17.13 -21.24
CA ALA A 871 -19.94 17.11 -21.01
C ALA A 871 -20.70 17.58 -22.25
N ASN A 872 -21.92 17.06 -22.45
CA ASN A 872 -22.83 17.59 -23.46
C ASN A 872 -23.67 18.73 -22.88
N PHE A 873 -23.59 19.91 -23.49
CA PHE A 873 -24.31 21.11 -23.06
C PHE A 873 -25.63 21.37 -23.82
N GLY A 874 -26.02 20.46 -24.71
CA GLY A 874 -27.18 20.60 -25.60
C GLY A 874 -26.86 21.41 -26.87
N ALA A 875 -27.80 21.43 -27.82
CA ALA A 875 -27.68 22.25 -29.02
C ALA A 875 -28.11 23.68 -28.71
N GLU A 876 -27.27 24.68 -29.04
CA GLU A 876 -27.67 26.08 -29.05
C GLU A 876 -28.81 26.26 -30.08
N GLU A 877 -30.04 26.49 -29.62
CA GLU A 877 -30.97 27.26 -30.44
C GLU A 877 -30.48 28.72 -30.42
N VAL A 878 -29.61 29.03 -31.38
CA VAL A 878 -29.25 30.39 -31.73
C VAL A 878 -30.49 31.04 -32.34
N GLU A 879 -31.27 31.78 -31.54
CA GLU A 879 -32.22 32.79 -32.05
C GLU A 879 -31.59 34.19 -32.07
#